data_AF-F4P4Y2-F1
#
_entry.id   AF-F4P4Y2-F1
#
_cell.length_a   1.000
_cell.length_b   1.000
_cell.length_c   1.000
_cell.angle_alpha   90.00
_cell.angle_beta   90.00
_cell.angle_gamma   90.00
#
_symmetry.space_group_name_H-M   'P 1'
#
loop_
_entity.id
_entity.type
_entity.pdbx_description
1 polymer ?
#
loop_
_entity_poly.entity_id
_entity_poly.type
_entity_poly.pdbx_seq_one_letter_code
_entity_poly.pdbx_strand_id
1 'polypeptide(L)'
;MDSSYNDPSDLSIQSHSDTAHTSLSTSSDIFTPEIPSTWNTRNQAQSDQPFSPTNTTDCSSVSIGRSVRNSADGDSLSAPHLDYIGSPLYCPNYKTSIMSSIRTSARVLGLIEELAQEQYSQQHSLPKRKPHSKYSFSTISQHKLDPLQDLVSIDSIKKRLMAQTETIMEGMVADMTSTRVVRFFGFVVQNILARMYHRGVHINEAEIARLKLVAQDAQNRGLSLVFLPCHKSHIDYLVVSYILYRLGFALPHIAAGDNLNMPFVGWLLRHNGAFFIRRQWGDDRLYNGIMKEYIEILLERGYNIEAFVEGTRSRTGKPLQPKFGVLKIILDAVWNQRVSDLIIVPVSIGYDKVIETPSYADELLGTPKQKESLVQLLNNVNILQLKWGRIDVRFGEPFSLKEYMHREGLRRGFEVGKFGNVYDKAIVLQSLGYKVLGDVNRISVVMPTALVGTTLLTLRGRGVGRNELIRKVNWLKKEIVAKGGQVAEFGTTPLSVIVDRALHVLGDLTGRRSELLEPVYYPAKRFELSFYRNQVIHLFVSECIVLVSMYATIKAGGPVKAQRIPIVPHLTDDVSFLSQLLKNEFVYGEGGMGKNLPLTITNLHAANVLEVGKFEISENASASSQEWVTLSTEERRIGRETFDFYCFLMWPFVETYWLACVSLYTIVPSAKVVGAGQLQLHWVDERVFLKRCQHFGRTLYSEGDLSYFEAVNKETLQNAIRRLMEMGVVVIRKGAHPDTGSAVLQKEAKDDGIKEKGVKEGGGSWIALSLTWMPTNSFPEPELIVEPEVLHVEEVCRVSANDNAPSNVSEYAKPLRRRKWGGHMEGFQVFSSTQQPSNDANSESDLNTLSQGTSELTDKILPDLDTTPISTHHLKPQAQSQQHRSFYKPKASPPVESESYNALLDSWYQLKPTGKLWDLCEQIGRYRREGKNRRDTNAVAVRVLRLARIASQWTDGSGSSGPNDRNSKQRAKI
;
A
#
# COMPACT_ATOMS: atom_id res chain seq x y z
N MET A 1 -51.55 -23.55 39.80
CA MET A 1 -50.37 -24.44 39.92
C MET A 1 -49.16 -23.58 39.59
N ASP A 2 -48.65 -22.74 40.49
CA ASP A 2 -48.34 -22.92 41.93
C ASP A 2 -47.16 -23.93 42.09
N SER A 3 -46.11 -23.67 42.89
CA SER A 3 -45.87 -22.54 43.80
C SER A 3 -44.39 -22.18 43.96
N SER A 4 -44.18 -20.89 44.19
CA SER A 4 -43.17 -20.26 45.05
C SER A 4 -42.80 -21.02 46.34
N TYR A 5 -41.50 -21.05 46.67
CA TYR A 5 -40.83 -20.83 47.97
C TYR A 5 -39.32 -21.14 47.74
N ASN A 6 -38.31 -20.29 47.93
CA ASN A 6 -37.84 -19.39 49.03
C ASN A 6 -37.04 -20.07 50.17
N ASP A 7 -35.85 -19.50 50.38
CA ASP A 7 -35.05 -19.37 51.61
C ASP A 7 -34.13 -20.50 52.14
N PRO A 8 -33.07 -20.13 52.92
CA PRO A 8 -31.77 -20.82 52.84
C PRO A 8 -31.12 -21.12 54.22
N SER A 9 -29.81 -21.44 54.20
CA SER A 9 -28.86 -21.39 55.35
C SER A 9 -29.14 -22.41 56.48
N ASP A 10 -28.23 -22.78 57.38
CA ASP A 10 -26.78 -22.53 57.51
C ASP A 10 -26.14 -23.68 58.35
N LEU A 11 -24.84 -23.58 58.67
CA LEU A 11 -24.10 -24.35 59.70
C LEU A 11 -23.88 -25.88 59.43
N SER A 12 -22.91 -26.57 60.05
CA SER A 12 -21.49 -26.28 60.39
C SER A 12 -20.87 -27.53 61.07
N ILE A 13 -19.52 -27.68 61.06
CA ILE A 13 -18.73 -28.45 62.08
C ILE A 13 -18.89 -30.00 62.01
N GLN A 14 -17.89 -30.89 62.15
CA GLN A 14 -16.48 -30.80 62.60
C GLN A 14 -15.56 -31.92 62.03
N SER A 15 -14.29 -31.61 61.75
CA SER A 15 -13.08 -32.48 61.90
C SER A 15 -12.92 -33.79 61.08
N HIS A 16 -11.74 -34.43 60.92
CA HIS A 16 -10.37 -34.21 61.46
C HIS A 16 -9.28 -34.61 60.42
N SER A 17 -8.17 -33.85 60.35
CA SER A 17 -6.77 -34.19 59.95
C SER A 17 -6.52 -34.96 58.60
N ASP A 18 -5.34 -34.93 57.94
CA ASP A 18 -3.94 -34.71 58.37
C ASP A 18 -3.15 -33.61 57.61
N THR A 19 -2.08 -33.17 58.31
CA THR A 19 -0.92 -32.32 57.94
C THR A 19 -0.07 -32.82 56.75
N ALA A 20 0.85 -32.08 56.11
CA ALA A 20 1.56 -30.79 56.36
C ALA A 20 1.82 -30.07 55.00
N HIS A 21 1.87 -28.74 54.82
CA HIS A 21 2.69 -27.66 55.44
C HIS A 21 4.19 -27.73 55.09
N THR A 22 4.94 -26.65 54.77
CA THR A 22 4.70 -25.18 54.72
C THR A 22 5.63 -24.56 53.64
N SER A 23 5.78 -23.27 53.31
CA SER A 23 5.57 -21.91 53.90
C SER A 23 5.86 -20.86 52.79
N LEU A 24 5.60 -19.55 52.81
CA LEU A 24 4.85 -18.50 53.56
C LEU A 24 4.99 -17.22 52.66
N SER A 25 4.27 -16.10 52.74
CA SER A 25 3.08 -15.64 53.49
C SER A 25 2.59 -14.34 52.86
N THR A 26 1.29 -14.03 52.97
CA THR A 26 0.77 -12.67 52.81
C THR A 26 0.22 -12.15 54.14
N SER A 27 0.57 -10.91 54.48
CA SER A 27 -0.03 -10.16 55.58
C SER A 27 -0.02 -8.68 55.24
N SER A 28 -1.19 -8.05 55.24
CA SER A 28 -1.33 -6.60 55.20
C SER A 28 -1.07 -6.01 56.59
N ASP A 29 -0.28 -4.95 56.69
CA ASP A 29 -0.39 -4.05 57.83
C ASP A 29 0.01 -2.60 57.50
N ILE A 30 -0.44 -1.67 58.34
CA ILE A 30 -0.41 -0.23 58.09
C ILE A 30 0.90 0.39 58.61
N PHE A 31 1.70 1.03 57.74
CA PHE A 31 2.69 2.01 58.18
C PHE A 31 2.94 3.12 57.14
N THR A 32 2.92 4.37 57.61
CA THR A 32 3.34 5.57 56.86
C THR A 32 4.85 5.80 57.02
N PRO A 33 5.62 6.07 55.95
CA PRO A 33 6.98 6.59 56.07
C PRO A 33 6.94 8.12 56.28
N GLU A 34 7.68 8.59 57.29
CA GLU A 34 7.80 10.02 57.64
C GLU A 34 8.74 10.77 56.68
N ILE A 35 8.61 12.10 56.64
CA ILE A 35 9.51 12.99 55.89
C ILE A 35 10.64 13.48 56.81
N PRO A 36 11.92 13.19 56.51
CA PRO A 36 13.04 13.80 57.22
C PRO A 36 13.12 15.30 56.87
N SER A 37 12.74 16.16 57.83
CA SER A 37 12.96 17.61 57.74
C SER A 37 14.39 17.98 58.20
N THR A 38 14.71 19.27 58.19
CA THR A 38 16.05 19.88 58.45
C THR A 38 17.03 19.78 57.25
N TRP A 39 17.95 20.71 57.00
CA TRP A 39 18.38 21.89 57.78
C TRP A 39 18.11 23.23 57.09
N ASN A 40 18.14 24.31 57.89
CA ASN A 40 17.97 25.69 57.45
C ASN A 40 19.22 26.50 57.82
N THR A 41 19.91 27.10 56.84
CA THR A 41 21.07 27.99 57.05
C THR A 41 21.06 29.16 56.08
N ARG A 42 21.72 30.25 56.49
CA ARG A 42 21.49 31.63 56.00
C ARG A 42 22.81 32.28 55.57
N ASN A 43 22.70 33.40 54.85
CA ASN A 43 23.80 34.25 54.34
C ASN A 43 24.46 33.68 53.06
N GLN A 44 25.06 34.47 52.17
CA GLN A 44 25.37 35.92 52.22
C GLN A 44 25.25 36.55 50.81
N ALA A 45 25.29 37.88 50.70
CA ALA A 45 25.03 38.60 49.44
C ALA A 45 26.14 39.61 49.08
N GLN A 46 26.46 39.70 47.78
CA GLN A 46 27.20 40.74 47.04
C GLN A 46 26.73 40.61 45.56
N SER A 47 26.16 41.60 44.86
CA SER A 47 26.70 42.91 44.41
C SER A 47 27.76 42.74 43.29
N ASP A 48 27.69 43.39 42.11
CA ASP A 48 26.71 44.38 41.63
C ASP A 48 26.89 44.73 40.12
N GLN A 49 26.09 45.69 39.60
CA GLN A 49 26.26 46.48 38.35
C GLN A 49 25.89 45.84 36.97
N PRO A 50 25.55 46.66 35.93
CA PRO A 50 24.42 46.34 35.03
C PRO A 50 24.71 46.42 33.50
N PHE A 51 23.69 46.10 32.70
CA PHE A 51 23.59 46.53 31.29
C PHE A 51 22.19 47.06 30.94
N SER A 52 22.15 48.02 30.01
CA SER A 52 20.99 48.86 29.68
C SER A 52 19.93 48.19 28.79
N PRO A 53 18.65 48.60 28.85
CA PRO A 53 17.56 47.95 28.12
C PRO A 53 17.44 48.42 26.66
N THR A 54 17.16 47.48 25.75
CA THR A 54 16.61 47.74 24.41
C THR A 54 15.21 47.11 24.30
N ASN A 55 14.20 47.94 24.06
CA ASN A 55 12.81 47.50 24.04
C ASN A 55 12.43 46.74 22.76
N THR A 56 12.19 45.44 22.88
CA THR A 56 11.28 44.69 22.00
C THR A 56 10.38 43.78 22.85
N THR A 57 9.06 43.94 22.73
CA THR A 57 8.07 43.12 23.43
C THR A 57 7.92 41.75 22.77
N ASP A 58 8.80 40.83 23.14
CA ASP A 58 8.79 39.44 22.66
C ASP A 58 7.76 38.57 23.43
N CYS A 59 7.21 37.54 22.77
CA CYS A 59 6.19 36.65 23.36
C CYS A 59 6.74 35.75 24.50
N SER A 60 8.05 35.82 24.78
CA SER A 60 8.71 35.22 25.94
C SER A 60 8.52 36.00 27.25
N SER A 61 8.10 37.28 27.20
CA SER A 61 8.14 38.18 28.37
C SER A 61 6.86 38.25 29.22
N VAL A 62 6.01 37.22 29.20
CA VAL A 62 4.90 37.10 30.17
C VAL A 62 5.45 36.53 31.48
N SER A 63 5.58 37.40 32.49
CA SER A 63 6.19 37.05 33.78
C SER A 63 5.41 35.95 34.53
N ILE A 64 6.14 34.94 35.03
CA ILE A 64 5.58 33.82 35.78
C ILE A 64 5.19 34.29 37.19
N GLY A 65 3.98 34.82 37.31
CA GLY A 65 3.39 35.35 38.54
C GLY A 65 2.18 34.56 39.04
N ARG A 66 2.17 33.23 38.93
CA ARG A 66 1.04 32.40 39.37
C ARG A 66 1.20 31.99 40.83
N SER A 67 0.50 32.71 41.72
CA SER A 67 0.38 32.36 43.14
C SER A 67 -0.15 30.93 43.31
N VAL A 68 0.53 30.12 44.11
CA VAL A 68 0.08 28.77 44.49
C VAL A 68 -1.09 28.91 45.45
N ARG A 69 -2.31 28.95 44.91
CA ARG A 69 -3.53 28.76 45.70
C ARG A 69 -3.75 27.27 45.93
N ASN A 70 -3.36 26.80 47.11
CA ASN A 70 -3.92 25.57 47.65
C ASN A 70 -5.40 25.81 47.98
N SER A 71 -6.30 25.40 47.09
CA SER A 71 -7.73 25.30 47.34
C SER A 71 -8.15 23.85 47.10
N ALA A 72 -8.28 23.09 48.18
CA ALA A 72 -8.87 21.76 48.16
C ALA A 72 -10.40 21.90 48.15
N ASP A 73 -10.98 22.05 46.97
CA ASP A 73 -12.43 22.00 46.71
C ASP A 73 -12.67 21.35 45.34
N GLY A 74 -13.80 20.65 45.20
CA GLY A 74 -14.07 19.76 44.07
C GLY A 74 -14.61 20.44 42.79
N ASP A 75 -14.56 19.68 41.69
CA ASP A 75 -15.33 19.85 40.45
C ASP A 75 -15.49 21.27 39.89
N SER A 76 -14.37 21.83 39.38
CA SER A 76 -14.44 22.74 38.25
C SER A 76 -13.40 22.38 37.18
N LEU A 77 -13.85 22.07 35.96
CA LEU A 77 -12.94 21.82 34.83
C LEU A 77 -12.26 23.15 34.44
N SER A 78 -10.95 23.27 34.69
CA SER A 78 -10.15 24.37 34.16
C SER A 78 -10.21 24.36 32.63
N ALA A 79 -10.21 25.55 32.02
CA ALA A 79 -10.52 25.67 30.60
C ALA A 79 -9.31 25.28 29.73
N PRO A 80 -9.35 24.17 28.96
CA PRO A 80 -8.15 23.53 28.39
C PRO A 80 -7.47 24.29 27.23
N HIS A 81 -7.94 25.51 26.93
CA HIS A 81 -7.34 26.43 25.95
C HIS A 81 -6.48 27.53 26.60
N LEU A 82 -6.42 27.56 27.94
CA LEU A 82 -5.62 28.50 28.74
C LEU A 82 -4.70 27.79 29.75
N ASP A 83 -4.96 26.51 30.02
CA ASP A 83 -4.32 25.70 31.06
C ASP A 83 -3.99 24.34 30.41
N TYR A 84 -2.78 24.22 29.85
CA TYR A 84 -2.34 23.05 29.07
C TYR A 84 -0.84 22.78 29.23
N ILE A 85 -0.42 21.56 28.88
CA ILE A 85 0.96 21.07 28.97
C ILE A 85 1.69 21.37 27.64
N GLY A 86 2.81 22.08 27.71
CA GLY A 86 3.68 22.49 26.59
C GLY A 86 3.92 24.01 26.51
N SER A 87 4.74 24.45 25.56
CA SER A 87 5.09 25.87 25.37
C SER A 87 3.87 26.77 25.06
N PRO A 88 3.86 28.05 25.49
CA PRO A 88 2.83 29.03 25.11
C PRO A 88 2.77 29.28 23.59
N LEU A 89 1.66 28.86 22.97
CA LEU A 89 1.43 28.98 21.52
C LEU A 89 0.74 30.28 21.10
N TYR A 90 -0.26 30.71 21.86
CA TYR A 90 -1.21 31.74 21.42
C TYR A 90 -0.80 33.15 21.89
N CYS A 91 -0.10 33.90 21.05
CA CYS A 91 0.14 35.33 21.24
C CYS A 91 -0.32 36.18 20.02
N PRO A 92 -0.80 37.43 20.20
CA PRO A 92 -1.37 38.23 19.11
C PRO A 92 -0.43 38.47 17.92
N ASN A 93 0.89 38.48 18.18
CA ASN A 93 1.93 38.72 17.18
C ASN A 93 2.62 37.43 16.71
N TYR A 94 2.05 36.23 16.96
CA TYR A 94 2.66 34.93 16.67
C TYR A 94 3.27 34.86 15.25
N LYS A 95 2.45 35.12 14.21
CA LYS A 95 2.87 34.98 12.81
C LYS A 95 4.00 35.96 12.47
N THR A 96 3.87 37.20 12.92
CA THR A 96 4.86 38.27 12.73
C THR A 96 6.18 37.97 13.43
N SER A 97 6.15 37.42 14.66
CA SER A 97 7.34 36.98 15.39
C SER A 97 8.11 35.89 14.63
N ILE A 98 7.40 34.87 14.14
CA ILE A 98 7.99 33.77 13.37
C ILE A 98 8.56 34.26 12.03
N MET A 99 7.79 35.03 11.25
CA MET A 99 8.26 35.58 9.97
C MET A 99 9.46 36.51 10.16
N SER A 100 9.49 37.31 11.23
CA SER A 100 10.64 38.12 11.61
C SER A 100 11.88 37.26 11.88
N SER A 101 11.77 36.21 12.71
CA SER A 101 12.90 35.31 13.00
C SER A 101 13.47 34.63 11.75
N ILE A 102 12.62 34.21 10.81
CA ILE A 102 13.06 33.63 9.52
C ILE A 102 13.77 34.70 8.68
N ARG A 103 13.20 35.91 8.58
CA ARG A 103 13.74 37.05 7.82
C ARG A 103 15.09 37.55 8.36
N THR A 104 15.33 37.42 9.66
CA THR A 104 16.62 37.74 10.30
C THR A 104 17.60 36.56 10.36
N SER A 105 17.22 35.36 9.88
CA SER A 105 18.14 34.22 9.90
C SER A 105 19.32 34.46 8.97
N ALA A 106 20.53 34.42 9.53
CA ALA A 106 21.78 34.46 8.77
C ALA A 106 21.88 33.33 7.71
N ARG A 107 21.18 32.20 7.91
CA ARG A 107 21.18 31.08 6.95
C ARG A 107 20.26 31.34 5.77
N VAL A 108 19.10 31.97 6.00
CA VAL A 108 18.17 32.38 4.93
C VAL A 108 18.78 33.55 4.15
N LEU A 109 19.36 34.53 4.84
CA LEU A 109 20.07 35.65 4.21
C LEU A 109 21.29 35.19 3.40
N GLY A 110 22.10 34.27 3.93
CA GLY A 110 23.22 33.65 3.22
C GLY A 110 22.80 32.85 1.99
N LEU A 111 21.68 32.11 2.06
CA LEU A 111 21.11 31.41 0.91
C LEU A 111 20.57 32.38 -0.17
N ILE A 112 20.01 33.52 0.24
CA ILE A 112 19.60 34.59 -0.70
C ILE A 112 20.83 35.24 -1.36
N GLU A 113 21.92 35.42 -0.63
CA GLU A 113 23.21 35.91 -1.15
C GLU A 113 23.79 34.94 -2.20
N GLU A 114 23.87 33.65 -1.85
CA GLU A 114 24.36 32.57 -2.72
C GLU A 114 23.53 32.48 -4.02
N LEU A 115 22.20 32.39 -3.90
CA LEU A 115 21.30 32.29 -5.06
C LEU A 115 21.27 33.57 -5.90
N ALA A 116 21.53 34.73 -5.31
CA ALA A 116 21.70 35.98 -6.08
C ALA A 116 22.98 35.94 -6.92
N GLN A 117 24.08 35.46 -6.34
CA GLN A 117 25.37 35.33 -7.03
C GLN A 117 25.35 34.26 -8.13
N GLU A 118 24.64 33.13 -7.91
CA GLU A 118 24.41 32.11 -8.94
C GLU A 118 23.58 32.67 -10.10
N GLN A 119 22.45 33.34 -9.83
CA GLN A 119 21.61 33.92 -10.90
C GLN A 119 22.35 35.04 -11.65
N TYR A 120 23.14 35.86 -10.95
CA TYR A 120 23.96 36.90 -11.57
C TYR A 120 25.04 36.31 -12.48
N SER A 121 25.80 35.32 -12.00
CA SER A 121 26.87 34.69 -12.79
C SER A 121 26.34 33.96 -14.02
N GLN A 122 25.22 33.23 -13.92
CA GLN A 122 24.55 32.58 -15.05
C GLN A 122 24.10 33.57 -16.14
N GLN A 123 23.62 34.76 -15.75
CA GLN A 123 23.24 35.82 -16.70
C GLN A 123 24.46 36.45 -17.39
N HIS A 124 25.60 36.54 -16.70
CA HIS A 124 26.83 37.15 -17.24
C HIS A 124 27.74 36.15 -17.99
N SER A 125 27.49 34.84 -17.91
CA SER A 125 28.27 33.80 -18.59
C SER A 125 27.85 33.50 -20.04
N LEU A 126 26.89 34.23 -20.61
CA LEU A 126 26.46 34.03 -22.01
C LEU A 126 27.54 34.48 -23.02
N PRO A 127 27.87 33.66 -24.03
CA PRO A 127 28.94 33.99 -24.97
C PRO A 127 28.54 35.16 -25.89
N LYS A 128 29.42 36.17 -25.98
CA LYS A 128 29.26 37.31 -26.90
C LYS A 128 29.12 36.80 -28.34
N ARG A 129 27.95 37.04 -28.96
CA ARG A 129 27.73 36.77 -30.39
C ARG A 129 28.81 37.50 -31.22
N LYS A 130 29.48 36.77 -32.12
CA LYS A 130 30.41 37.38 -33.09
C LYS A 130 29.62 38.30 -34.02
N PRO A 131 30.12 39.51 -34.33
CA PRO A 131 29.47 40.39 -35.30
C PRO A 131 29.60 39.81 -36.71
N HIS A 132 28.50 39.40 -37.33
CA HIS A 132 28.48 39.12 -38.76
C HIS A 132 28.53 40.43 -39.55
N SER A 133 29.42 40.49 -40.53
CA SER A 133 29.74 41.72 -41.25
C SER A 133 28.79 42.01 -42.41
N LYS A 134 28.72 43.30 -42.79
CA LYS A 134 28.10 43.85 -44.01
C LYS A 134 26.57 43.74 -44.10
N TYR A 135 25.90 44.87 -43.93
CA TYR A 135 25.29 45.57 -45.06
C TYR A 135 25.30 47.08 -44.79
N SER A 136 25.22 47.88 -45.86
CA SER A 136 25.18 49.35 -45.79
C SER A 136 23.90 49.86 -46.43
N PHE A 137 23.13 50.67 -45.70
CA PHE A 137 22.40 51.78 -46.28
C PHE A 137 22.18 52.89 -45.24
N SER A 138 21.76 54.06 -45.70
CA SER A 138 21.87 55.33 -44.99
C SER A 138 20.52 55.99 -44.65
N THR A 139 20.61 56.99 -43.76
CA THR A 139 19.71 58.16 -43.63
C THR A 139 18.52 58.05 -42.66
N ILE A 140 18.16 59.22 -42.12
CA ILE A 140 16.92 59.63 -41.42
C ILE A 140 16.89 59.52 -39.88
N SER A 141 17.02 60.73 -39.30
CA SER A 141 16.43 61.26 -38.05
C SER A 141 16.79 60.71 -36.67
N GLN A 142 17.12 61.67 -35.81
CA GLN A 142 17.15 61.55 -34.36
C GLN A 142 15.74 61.28 -33.81
N HIS A 143 15.59 60.27 -32.96
CA HIS A 143 14.53 60.23 -31.95
C HIS A 143 15.04 59.52 -30.69
N LYS A 144 14.55 59.93 -29.52
CA LYS A 144 15.01 59.43 -28.21
C LYS A 144 14.75 57.93 -28.05
N LEU A 145 15.79 57.15 -27.78
CA LEU A 145 15.72 55.92 -26.99
C LEU A 145 16.82 55.98 -25.92
N ASP A 146 16.41 55.94 -24.65
CA ASP A 146 17.35 55.87 -23.52
C ASP A 146 17.87 54.44 -23.37
N PRO A 147 19.20 54.20 -23.24
CA PRO A 147 19.76 52.89 -22.91
C PRO A 147 19.62 52.60 -21.40
N LEU A 148 18.38 52.57 -20.90
CA LEU A 148 18.01 52.33 -19.49
C LEU A 148 17.25 51.01 -19.29
N GLN A 149 17.70 49.98 -19.99
CA GLN A 149 17.44 48.54 -19.82
C GLN A 149 18.59 47.80 -20.57
N ASP A 150 19.30 46.81 -20.04
CA ASP A 150 19.21 46.13 -18.75
C ASP A 150 20.61 45.92 -18.13
N LEU A 151 20.81 46.41 -16.90
CA LEU A 151 21.90 45.98 -16.02
C LEU A 151 21.28 45.44 -14.73
N VAL A 152 21.05 44.13 -14.71
CA VAL A 152 20.45 43.42 -13.56
C VAL A 152 21.47 43.38 -12.42
N SER A 153 21.38 44.37 -11.53
CA SER A 153 22.26 44.45 -10.36
C SER A 153 21.99 43.30 -9.39
N ILE A 154 23.02 42.82 -8.69
CA ILE A 154 22.90 41.78 -7.66
C ILE A 154 21.85 42.19 -6.59
N ASP A 155 21.81 43.47 -6.22
CA ASP A 155 20.80 44.04 -5.32
C ASP A 155 19.35 43.90 -5.84
N SER A 156 19.11 44.09 -7.14
CA SER A 156 17.79 43.83 -7.75
C SER A 156 17.38 42.36 -7.67
N ILE A 157 18.33 41.44 -7.81
CA ILE A 157 18.10 39.99 -7.64
C ILE A 157 17.78 39.68 -6.18
N LYS A 158 18.55 40.21 -5.23
CA LYS A 158 18.30 40.06 -3.78
C LYS A 158 16.90 40.55 -3.39
N LYS A 159 16.51 41.75 -3.85
CA LYS A 159 15.16 42.30 -3.61
C LYS A 159 14.05 41.40 -4.17
N ARG A 160 14.24 40.82 -5.36
CA ARG A 160 13.32 39.82 -5.94
C ARG A 160 13.26 38.52 -5.11
N LEU A 161 14.40 38.00 -4.65
CA LEU A 161 14.48 36.80 -3.79
C LEU A 161 13.87 37.04 -2.40
N MET A 162 14.02 38.24 -1.83
CA MET A 162 13.37 38.64 -0.58
C MET A 162 11.84 38.72 -0.75
N ALA A 163 11.33 39.32 -1.83
CA ALA A 163 9.89 39.33 -2.12
C ALA A 163 9.30 37.92 -2.34
N GLN A 164 10.07 37.03 -2.98
CA GLN A 164 9.73 35.61 -3.08
C GLN A 164 9.75 34.90 -1.72
N THR A 165 10.69 35.26 -0.83
CA THR A 165 10.78 34.73 0.54
C THR A 165 9.56 35.11 1.36
N GLU A 166 9.12 36.37 1.33
CA GLU A 166 7.87 36.80 1.97
C GLU A 166 6.66 36.03 1.43
N THR A 167 6.54 35.90 0.11
CA THR A 167 5.43 35.14 -0.53
C THR A 167 5.42 33.67 -0.09
N ILE A 168 6.59 33.05 0.06
CA ILE A 168 6.73 31.68 0.58
C ILE A 168 6.32 31.60 2.06
N MET A 169 6.76 32.56 2.89
CA MET A 169 6.43 32.60 4.32
C MET A 169 4.92 32.84 4.55
N GLU A 170 4.31 33.80 3.86
CA GLU A 170 2.86 34.06 3.94
C GLU A 170 2.04 32.83 3.57
N GLY A 171 2.46 32.12 2.50
CA GLY A 171 1.83 30.90 2.04
C GLY A 171 2.06 29.69 2.96
N MET A 172 3.20 29.59 3.63
CA MET A 172 3.58 28.42 4.45
C MET A 172 3.12 28.53 5.91
N VAL A 173 3.40 29.64 6.59
CA VAL A 173 3.40 29.75 8.06
C VAL A 173 1.99 29.69 8.67
N ALA A 174 1.88 29.07 9.85
CA ALA A 174 0.67 28.99 10.67
C ALA A 174 0.30 30.34 11.33
N ASP A 175 -0.90 30.45 11.91
CA ASP A 175 -1.46 31.73 12.39
C ASP A 175 -2.12 31.58 13.76
N MET A 176 -1.34 31.18 14.78
CA MET A 176 -1.83 30.83 16.11
C MET A 176 -2.12 32.08 16.97
N THR A 177 -2.91 33.01 16.44
CA THR A 177 -3.18 34.33 17.04
C THR A 177 -4.47 34.40 17.87
N SER A 178 -5.42 33.47 17.71
CA SER A 178 -6.77 33.58 18.32
C SER A 178 -7.29 32.29 18.97
N THR A 179 -7.30 32.26 20.31
CA THR A 179 -7.90 31.19 21.12
C THR A 179 -9.42 31.05 20.90
N ARG A 180 -10.11 32.10 20.44
CA ARG A 180 -11.56 32.06 20.11
C ARG A 180 -11.82 31.16 18.91
N VAL A 181 -10.97 31.26 17.86
CA VAL A 181 -11.08 30.44 16.64
C VAL A 181 -10.85 28.95 16.97
N VAL A 182 -9.89 28.67 17.85
CA VAL A 182 -9.57 27.31 18.32
C VAL A 182 -10.71 26.69 19.12
N ARG A 183 -11.32 27.44 20.05
CA ARG A 183 -12.51 26.98 20.80
C ARG A 183 -13.69 26.67 19.87
N PHE A 184 -13.94 27.54 18.89
CA PHE A 184 -14.96 27.31 17.87
C PHE A 184 -14.64 26.07 17.02
N PHE A 185 -13.40 25.90 16.58
CA PHE A 185 -12.98 24.75 15.80
C PHE A 185 -13.09 23.44 16.59
N GLY A 186 -12.64 23.42 17.85
CA GLY A 186 -12.80 22.26 18.74
C GLY A 186 -14.27 21.90 18.99
N PHE A 187 -15.16 22.88 19.10
CA PHE A 187 -16.61 22.65 19.15
C PHE A 187 -17.14 22.06 17.82
N VAL A 188 -16.73 22.60 16.68
CA VAL A 188 -17.12 22.08 15.35
C VAL A 188 -16.63 20.65 15.15
N VAL A 189 -15.35 20.35 15.43
CA VAL A 189 -14.77 19.01 15.32
C VAL A 189 -15.43 18.02 16.28
N GLN A 190 -15.73 18.39 17.53
CA GLN A 190 -16.53 17.56 18.43
C GLN A 190 -17.93 17.25 17.85
N ASN A 191 -18.60 18.25 17.28
CA ASN A 191 -19.93 18.09 16.69
C ASN A 191 -19.94 17.19 15.44
N ILE A 192 -18.85 17.18 14.68
CA ILE A 192 -18.60 16.31 13.53
C ILE A 192 -18.34 14.87 14.03
N LEU A 193 -17.33 14.69 14.88
CA LEU A 193 -16.90 13.38 15.37
C LEU A 193 -17.99 12.66 16.16
N ALA A 194 -18.73 13.35 17.04
CA ALA A 194 -19.79 12.74 17.84
C ALA A 194 -21.00 12.27 17.01
N ARG A 195 -21.24 12.88 15.83
CA ARG A 195 -22.33 12.46 14.91
C ARG A 195 -21.91 11.29 14.03
N MET A 196 -20.75 11.40 13.37
CA MET A 196 -20.21 10.38 12.46
C MET A 196 -19.75 9.12 13.19
N TYR A 197 -19.08 9.28 14.33
CA TYR A 197 -18.56 8.19 15.15
C TYR A 197 -19.36 8.11 16.45
N HIS A 198 -20.62 7.67 16.33
CA HIS A 198 -21.60 7.52 17.40
C HIS A 198 -21.17 6.69 18.63
N ARG A 199 -20.01 6.02 18.60
CA ARG A 199 -19.42 5.30 19.75
C ARG A 199 -18.22 6.03 20.38
N GLY A 200 -17.91 7.24 19.90
CA GLY A 200 -16.83 8.08 20.38
C GLY A 200 -15.44 7.73 19.83
N VAL A 201 -14.45 8.42 20.40
CA VAL A 201 -13.02 8.21 20.19
C VAL A 201 -12.48 7.47 21.42
N HIS A 202 -11.86 6.32 21.21
CA HIS A 202 -11.37 5.41 22.26
C HIS A 202 -9.86 5.59 22.38
N ILE A 203 -9.36 5.73 23.61
CA ILE A 203 -7.96 6.01 23.93
C ILE A 203 -7.60 5.22 25.19
N ASN A 204 -6.38 4.72 25.30
CA ASN A 204 -5.90 4.06 26.51
C ASN A 204 -5.47 5.08 27.57
N GLU A 205 -6.05 4.97 28.77
CA GLU A 205 -5.75 5.84 29.91
C GLU A 205 -4.27 5.76 30.34
N ALA A 206 -3.68 4.56 30.37
CA ALA A 206 -2.28 4.37 30.76
C ALA A 206 -1.29 5.00 29.76
N GLU A 207 -1.61 4.95 28.46
CA GLU A 207 -0.82 5.62 27.41
C GLU A 207 -0.87 7.14 27.57
N ILE A 208 -2.03 7.71 27.93
CA ILE A 208 -2.21 9.15 28.18
C ILE A 208 -1.55 9.59 29.49
N ALA A 209 -1.63 8.79 30.56
CA ALA A 209 -0.95 9.09 31.82
C ALA A 209 0.57 9.20 31.60
N ARG A 210 1.17 8.23 30.90
CA ARG A 210 2.59 8.28 30.49
C ARG A 210 2.88 9.50 29.60
N LEU A 211 2.03 9.79 28.61
CA LEU A 211 2.23 10.92 27.70
C LEU A 211 2.18 12.27 28.45
N LYS A 212 1.31 12.43 29.46
CA LYS A 212 1.26 13.63 30.31
C LYS A 212 2.55 13.83 31.10
N LEU A 213 3.08 12.77 31.73
CA LEU A 213 4.33 12.84 32.49
C LEU A 213 5.52 13.25 31.59
N VAL A 214 5.65 12.62 30.41
CA VAL A 214 6.73 12.96 29.46
C VAL A 214 6.55 14.37 28.90
N ALA A 215 5.33 14.82 28.64
CA ALA A 215 5.06 16.17 28.17
C ALA A 215 5.36 17.24 29.23
N GLN A 216 5.20 16.93 30.52
CA GLN A 216 5.57 17.82 31.63
C GLN A 216 7.10 17.94 31.77
N ASP A 217 7.86 16.83 31.68
CA ASP A 217 9.33 16.88 31.62
C ASP A 217 9.81 17.67 30.39
N ALA A 218 9.25 17.39 29.21
CA ALA A 218 9.56 18.11 27.99
C ALA A 218 9.27 19.61 28.11
N GLN A 219 8.12 20.02 28.66
CA GLN A 219 7.79 21.42 28.93
C GLN A 219 8.81 22.08 29.86
N ASN A 220 9.15 21.43 30.99
CA ASN A 220 10.13 21.94 31.96
C ASN A 220 11.53 22.12 31.35
N ARG A 221 11.86 21.34 30.32
CA ARG A 221 13.14 21.35 29.59
C ARG A 221 13.10 22.14 28.27
N GLY A 222 11.95 22.75 27.92
CA GLY A 222 11.76 23.50 26.67
C GLY A 222 11.75 22.64 25.38
N LEU A 223 11.47 21.33 25.48
CA LEU A 223 11.57 20.38 24.38
C LEU A 223 10.24 20.20 23.64
N SER A 224 10.29 20.13 22.31
CA SER A 224 9.14 19.82 21.46
C SER A 224 8.75 18.34 21.50
N LEU A 225 7.44 18.06 21.46
CA LEU A 225 6.90 16.74 21.13
C LEU A 225 6.59 16.67 19.62
N VAL A 226 7.12 15.64 18.97
CA VAL A 226 6.89 15.34 17.55
C VAL A 226 5.96 14.15 17.44
N PHE A 227 4.69 14.41 17.13
CA PHE A 227 3.67 13.40 16.91
C PHE A 227 3.77 12.84 15.48
N LEU A 228 3.91 11.52 15.39
CA LEU A 228 4.13 10.79 14.13
C LEU A 228 3.01 9.77 13.88
N PRO A 229 1.83 10.22 13.42
CA PRO A 229 0.69 9.36 13.10
C PRO A 229 0.83 8.57 11.80
N CYS A 230 0.21 7.38 11.75
CA CYS A 230 -0.18 6.75 10.47
C CYS A 230 -1.26 7.58 9.74
N HIS A 231 -1.34 7.46 8.42
CA HIS A 231 -2.31 8.20 7.62
C HIS A 231 -3.29 7.27 6.88
N LYS A 232 -4.59 7.36 7.23
CA LYS A 232 -5.69 6.54 6.69
C LYS A 232 -6.86 7.38 6.17
N SER A 233 -7.16 8.53 6.78
CA SER A 233 -8.31 9.38 6.41
C SER A 233 -7.97 10.89 6.41
N HIS A 234 -8.78 11.68 5.71
CA HIS A 234 -8.76 13.13 5.70
C HIS A 234 -9.03 13.77 7.07
N ILE A 235 -9.53 13.01 8.06
CA ILE A 235 -9.81 13.52 9.41
C ILE A 235 -8.71 13.21 10.44
N ASP A 236 -7.65 12.48 10.09
CA ASP A 236 -6.64 12.00 11.05
C ASP A 236 -6.02 13.13 11.90
N TYR A 237 -5.58 14.21 11.26
CA TYR A 237 -5.02 15.39 11.95
C TYR A 237 -6.07 16.16 12.75
N LEU A 238 -7.33 16.14 12.34
CA LEU A 238 -8.44 16.70 13.12
C LEU A 238 -8.67 15.88 14.40
N VAL A 239 -8.55 14.55 14.31
CA VAL A 239 -8.68 13.63 15.45
C VAL A 239 -7.51 13.81 16.43
N VAL A 240 -6.25 13.77 15.96
CA VAL A 240 -5.07 13.94 16.83
C VAL A 240 -5.08 15.30 17.52
N SER A 241 -5.26 16.39 16.76
CA SER A 241 -5.34 17.73 17.33
C SER A 241 -6.52 17.91 18.29
N TYR A 242 -7.70 17.34 17.99
CA TYR A 242 -8.85 17.41 18.89
C TYR A 242 -8.61 16.64 20.20
N ILE A 243 -7.97 15.47 20.15
CA ILE A 243 -7.58 14.71 21.34
C ILE A 243 -6.63 15.53 22.22
N LEU A 244 -5.57 16.10 21.62
CA LEU A 244 -4.59 16.91 22.35
C LEU A 244 -5.25 18.13 23.01
N TYR A 245 -6.11 18.85 22.28
CA TYR A 245 -6.93 19.94 22.81
C TYR A 245 -7.87 19.50 23.95
N ARG A 246 -8.48 18.31 23.87
CA ARG A 246 -9.39 17.80 24.92
C ARG A 246 -8.67 17.29 26.17
N LEU A 247 -7.44 16.82 26.04
CA LEU A 247 -6.65 16.26 27.14
C LEU A 247 -5.77 17.30 27.86
N GLY A 248 -5.69 18.52 27.33
CA GLY A 248 -4.92 19.62 27.90
C GLY A 248 -3.46 19.63 27.46
N PHE A 249 -3.17 19.40 26.18
CA PHE A 249 -1.84 19.54 25.58
C PHE A 249 -1.78 20.73 24.61
N ALA A 250 -0.59 21.32 24.47
CA ALA A 250 -0.27 22.30 23.44
C ALA A 250 -0.50 21.70 22.03
N LEU A 251 -1.34 22.37 21.23
CA LEU A 251 -1.70 21.93 19.88
C LEU A 251 -0.46 21.85 18.95
N PRO A 252 -0.34 20.82 18.11
CA PRO A 252 0.82 20.65 17.26
C PRO A 252 0.75 21.53 16.00
N HIS A 253 1.92 21.85 15.46
CA HIS A 253 2.05 22.42 14.12
C HIS A 253 1.94 21.30 13.08
N ILE A 254 0.89 21.33 12.26
CA ILE A 254 0.52 20.21 11.38
C ILE A 254 1.13 20.43 10.00
N ALA A 255 1.96 19.49 9.53
CA ALA A 255 2.55 19.50 8.20
C ALA A 255 1.49 19.17 7.12
N ALA A 256 0.76 20.18 6.66
CA ALA A 256 -0.37 20.02 5.74
C ALA A 256 0.04 20.18 4.26
N GLY A 257 -0.49 19.36 3.36
CA GLY A 257 -0.29 19.57 1.93
C GLY A 257 -1.03 20.81 1.42
N ASP A 258 -0.37 21.67 0.64
CA ASP A 258 -0.93 22.91 0.07
C ASP A 258 -2.23 22.69 -0.76
N ASN A 259 -2.51 21.46 -1.20
CA ASN A 259 -3.81 21.09 -1.77
C ASN A 259 -5.00 21.18 -0.79
N LEU A 260 -4.78 21.49 0.49
CA LEU A 260 -5.80 21.75 1.50
C LEU A 260 -5.96 23.27 1.80
N ASN A 261 -5.09 24.12 1.22
CA ASN A 261 -5.04 25.58 1.42
C ASN A 261 -6.13 26.31 0.61
N MET A 262 -7.40 25.91 0.79
CA MET A 262 -8.54 26.50 0.11
C MET A 262 -9.08 27.73 0.88
N PRO A 263 -9.81 28.66 0.23
CA PRO A 263 -10.46 29.78 0.92
C PRO A 263 -11.31 29.32 2.12
N PHE A 264 -11.33 30.14 3.18
CA PHE A 264 -11.94 29.86 4.49
C PHE A 264 -11.35 28.66 5.27
N VAL A 265 -11.30 27.45 4.68
CA VAL A 265 -10.78 26.25 5.36
C VAL A 265 -9.27 26.34 5.62
N GLY A 266 -8.47 26.83 4.66
CA GLY A 266 -7.04 27.06 4.84
C GLY A 266 -6.76 28.11 5.91
N TRP A 267 -7.56 29.18 5.98
CA TRP A 267 -7.49 30.19 7.05
C TRP A 267 -7.77 29.55 8.43
N LEU A 268 -8.84 28.77 8.54
CA LEU A 268 -9.24 28.10 9.78
C LEU A 268 -8.21 27.07 10.25
N LEU A 269 -7.60 26.32 9.32
CA LEU A 269 -6.53 25.37 9.62
C LEU A 269 -5.24 26.06 10.11
N ARG A 270 -4.84 27.21 9.54
CA ARG A 270 -3.67 27.98 10.05
C ARG A 270 -3.84 28.42 11.50
N HIS A 271 -5.06 28.81 11.88
CA HIS A 271 -5.39 29.21 13.25
C HIS A 271 -5.38 28.04 14.24
N ASN A 272 -5.33 26.81 13.73
CA ASN A 272 -5.21 25.56 14.49
C ASN A 272 -3.89 24.83 14.18
N GLY A 273 -2.82 25.58 13.86
CA GLY A 273 -1.44 25.06 13.75
C GLY A 273 -1.02 24.52 12.39
N ALA A 274 -1.91 24.44 11.39
CA ALA A 274 -1.52 23.90 10.09
C ALA A 274 -0.58 24.84 9.31
N PHE A 275 0.55 24.30 8.85
CA PHE A 275 1.47 24.95 7.94
C PHE A 275 1.53 24.21 6.61
N PHE A 276 1.56 24.95 5.49
CA PHE A 276 1.34 24.37 4.17
C PHE A 276 2.63 24.09 3.41
N ILE A 277 2.85 22.81 3.10
CA ILE A 277 4.00 22.32 2.36
C ILE A 277 3.64 21.88 0.93
N ARG A 278 4.56 22.10 -0.01
CA ARG A 278 4.43 21.65 -1.40
C ARG A 278 4.53 20.12 -1.47
N ARG A 279 3.71 19.48 -2.31
CA ARG A 279 3.65 18.01 -2.44
C ARG A 279 4.86 17.39 -3.19
N GLN A 280 5.59 18.20 -3.94
CA GLN A 280 6.89 17.86 -4.52
C GLN A 280 7.84 19.02 -4.19
N TRP A 281 9.03 18.71 -3.71
CA TRP A 281 9.98 19.70 -3.16
C TRP A 281 10.90 20.29 -4.24
N GLY A 282 10.89 19.72 -5.44
CA GLY A 282 11.62 20.20 -6.62
C GLY A 282 13.13 20.29 -6.37
N ASP A 283 13.75 21.22 -7.10
CA ASP A 283 15.11 21.72 -6.83
C ASP A 283 15.06 23.20 -6.36
N ASP A 284 13.95 23.59 -5.71
CA ASP A 284 13.76 24.95 -5.21
C ASP A 284 14.54 25.11 -3.90
N ARG A 285 15.85 25.40 -4.03
CA ARG A 285 16.76 25.61 -2.91
C ARG A 285 16.23 26.62 -1.90
N LEU A 286 15.66 27.74 -2.37
CA LEU A 286 15.11 28.80 -1.54
C LEU A 286 13.93 28.29 -0.69
N TYR A 287 12.94 27.65 -1.31
CA TYR A 287 11.80 27.07 -0.62
C TYR A 287 12.21 26.03 0.43
N ASN A 288 13.14 25.13 0.07
CA ASN A 288 13.62 24.09 0.98
C ASN A 288 14.41 24.69 2.16
N GLY A 289 15.19 25.76 1.94
CA GLY A 289 15.88 26.50 2.99
C GLY A 289 14.92 27.19 3.97
N ILE A 290 13.91 27.91 3.46
CA ILE A 290 12.90 28.59 4.27
C ILE A 290 12.06 27.59 5.09
N MET A 291 11.65 26.48 4.47
CA MET A 291 10.92 25.40 5.16
C MET A 291 11.76 24.75 6.27
N LYS A 292 13.07 24.54 6.03
CA LYS A 292 14.00 24.03 7.04
C LYS A 292 14.16 24.99 8.20
N GLU A 293 14.41 26.27 7.94
CA GLU A 293 14.54 27.29 8.99
C GLU A 293 13.27 27.41 9.83
N TYR A 294 12.09 27.44 9.20
CA TYR A 294 10.82 27.51 9.93
C TYR A 294 10.62 26.33 10.89
N ILE A 295 10.81 25.09 10.42
CA ILE A 295 10.65 23.90 11.27
C ILE A 295 11.69 23.88 12.40
N GLU A 296 12.93 24.28 12.14
CA GLU A 296 13.95 24.37 13.19
C GLU A 296 13.62 25.47 14.22
N ILE A 297 13.07 26.62 13.82
CA ILE A 297 12.58 27.66 14.75
C ILE A 297 11.39 27.18 15.60
N LEU A 298 10.49 26.35 15.05
CA LEU A 298 9.42 25.74 15.84
C LEU A 298 10.00 24.83 16.94
N LEU A 299 10.99 24.00 16.58
CA LEU A 299 11.67 23.10 17.52
C LEU A 299 12.46 23.86 18.59
N GLU A 300 13.14 24.95 18.23
CA GLU A 300 13.85 25.82 19.17
C GLU A 300 12.93 26.49 20.21
N ARG A 301 11.67 26.76 19.86
CA ARG A 301 10.66 27.34 20.77
C ARG A 301 9.91 26.30 21.61
N GLY A 302 10.32 25.02 21.55
CA GLY A 302 9.62 23.91 22.22
C GLY A 302 8.20 23.66 21.68
N TYR A 303 7.91 24.10 20.45
CA TYR A 303 6.59 23.93 19.86
C TYR A 303 6.40 22.52 19.29
N ASN A 304 5.26 21.90 19.64
CA ASN A 304 4.89 20.57 19.17
C ASN A 304 4.67 20.57 17.65
N ILE A 305 4.94 19.43 17.00
CA ILE A 305 4.81 19.23 15.54
C ILE A 305 4.05 17.91 15.28
N GLU A 306 3.17 17.88 14.27
CA GLU A 306 2.52 16.67 13.77
C GLU A 306 2.93 16.43 12.31
N ALA A 307 3.46 15.24 12.01
CA ALA A 307 3.91 14.87 10.67
C ALA A 307 3.64 13.39 10.32
N PHE A 308 2.88 13.16 9.25
CA PHE A 308 2.58 11.82 8.75
C PHE A 308 3.82 11.16 8.12
N VAL A 309 4.38 10.13 8.77
CA VAL A 309 5.59 9.42 8.34
C VAL A 309 5.43 8.80 6.93
N GLU A 310 4.22 8.38 6.59
CA GLU A 310 3.86 7.81 5.28
C GLU A 310 3.79 8.85 4.15
N GLY A 311 3.70 10.15 4.46
CA GLY A 311 3.56 11.27 3.51
C GLY A 311 2.26 11.32 2.70
N THR A 312 1.47 10.24 2.66
CA THR A 312 0.15 10.16 2.03
C THR A 312 -0.73 9.13 2.74
N ARG A 313 -2.07 9.31 2.70
CA ARG A 313 -3.04 8.30 3.18
C ARG A 313 -2.84 6.95 2.47
N SER A 314 -2.86 5.84 3.20
CA SER A 314 -2.91 4.50 2.62
C SER A 314 -4.25 4.25 1.93
N ARG A 315 -4.24 3.92 0.63
CA ARG A 315 -5.46 3.50 -0.11
C ARG A 315 -5.82 2.05 0.16
N THR A 316 -4.81 1.21 0.38
CA THR A 316 -4.95 -0.24 0.53
C THR A 316 -5.15 -0.70 1.97
N GLY A 317 -5.00 0.18 2.96
CA GLY A 317 -5.14 -0.15 4.39
C GLY A 317 -3.87 -0.74 5.03
N LYS A 318 -2.82 -0.99 4.23
CA LYS A 318 -1.47 -1.39 4.69
C LYS A 318 -0.62 -0.15 5.00
N PRO A 319 0.32 -0.20 5.97
CA PRO A 319 1.26 0.90 6.20
C PRO A 319 2.17 1.11 4.97
N LEU A 320 2.37 2.37 4.57
CA LEU A 320 3.25 2.74 3.47
C LEU A 320 4.71 2.91 3.92
N GLN A 321 5.64 2.89 2.95
CA GLN A 321 7.06 3.17 3.20
C GLN A 321 7.30 4.62 3.68
N PRO A 322 8.26 4.85 4.60
CA PRO A 322 8.46 6.15 5.22
C PRO A 322 8.95 7.20 4.22
N LYS A 323 8.51 8.45 4.39
CA LYS A 323 8.94 9.62 3.62
C LYS A 323 9.78 10.52 4.52
N PHE A 324 11.10 10.44 4.33
CA PHE A 324 12.08 11.09 5.20
C PHE A 324 12.11 12.62 5.15
N GLY A 325 11.23 13.30 4.40
CA GLY A 325 11.31 14.75 4.16
C GLY A 325 11.34 15.59 5.44
N VAL A 326 10.24 15.59 6.21
CA VAL A 326 10.15 16.34 7.47
C VAL A 326 11.05 15.71 8.54
N LEU A 327 11.12 14.37 8.59
CA LEU A 327 12.00 13.64 9.52
C LEU A 327 13.48 14.00 9.36
N LYS A 328 13.95 14.32 8.14
CA LYS A 328 15.32 14.78 7.89
C LYS A 328 15.58 16.13 8.55
N ILE A 329 14.61 17.05 8.51
CA ILE A 329 14.76 18.37 9.13
C ILE A 329 14.77 18.25 10.66
N ILE A 330 13.89 17.40 11.20
CA ILE A 330 13.82 17.10 12.64
C ILE A 330 15.13 16.42 13.13
N LEU A 331 15.68 15.49 12.34
CA LEU A 331 16.99 14.87 12.62
C LEU A 331 18.14 15.86 12.45
N ASP A 332 18.11 16.72 11.43
CA ASP A 332 19.10 17.78 11.19
C ASP A 332 19.18 18.73 12.40
N ALA A 333 18.04 19.10 13.01
CA ALA A 333 17.97 20.00 14.16
C ALA A 333 18.79 19.49 15.36
N VAL A 334 18.60 18.21 15.73
CA VAL A 334 19.34 17.57 16.83
C VAL A 334 20.79 17.25 16.42
N TRP A 335 21.01 16.73 15.20
CA TRP A 335 22.34 16.34 14.71
C TRP A 335 23.29 17.54 14.62
N ASN A 336 22.78 18.70 14.21
CA ASN A 336 23.54 19.94 14.09
C ASN A 336 23.54 20.74 15.41
N GLN A 337 23.05 20.17 16.51
CA GLN A 337 22.97 20.77 17.86
C GLN A 337 22.19 22.10 17.93
N ARG A 338 21.28 22.37 16.97
CA ARG A 338 20.41 23.55 16.98
C ARG A 338 19.27 23.41 18.00
N VAL A 339 18.86 22.19 18.31
CA VAL A 339 18.08 21.86 19.51
C VAL A 339 18.78 20.78 20.33
N SER A 340 18.64 20.86 21.65
CA SER A 340 19.42 20.04 22.59
C SER A 340 18.97 18.57 22.66
N ASP A 341 17.67 18.32 22.43
CA ASP A 341 16.96 17.05 22.27
C ASP A 341 15.54 17.33 21.73
N LEU A 342 14.73 16.31 21.45
CA LEU A 342 13.28 16.38 21.28
C LEU A 342 12.62 15.01 21.51
N ILE A 343 11.32 14.98 21.77
CA ILE A 343 10.59 13.74 22.06
C ILE A 343 9.80 13.28 20.82
N ILE A 344 10.08 12.07 20.33
CA ILE A 344 9.28 11.40 19.29
C ILE A 344 8.11 10.66 19.93
N VAL A 345 6.90 10.88 19.43
CA VAL A 345 5.66 10.20 19.86
C VAL A 345 5.03 9.46 18.66
N PRO A 346 5.21 8.14 18.52
CA PRO A 346 4.50 7.34 17.53
C PRO A 346 2.99 7.32 17.81
N VAL A 347 2.13 7.50 16.80
CA VAL A 347 0.66 7.48 16.98
C VAL A 347 0.00 6.53 15.98
N SER A 348 -0.94 5.71 16.45
CA SER A 348 -1.72 4.79 15.60
C SER A 348 -3.21 5.10 15.70
N ILE A 349 -3.90 5.07 14.57
CA ILE A 349 -5.32 5.45 14.45
C ILE A 349 -6.07 4.29 13.76
N GLY A 350 -7.13 3.79 14.40
CA GLY A 350 -8.04 2.76 13.90
C GLY A 350 -9.45 3.30 13.71
N TYR A 351 -10.16 2.82 12.69
CA TYR A 351 -11.53 3.23 12.36
C TYR A 351 -12.42 2.01 12.14
N ASP A 352 -13.63 2.00 12.70
CA ASP A 352 -14.64 0.99 12.36
C ASP A 352 -15.06 1.12 10.87
N LYS A 353 -15.24 2.34 10.32
CA LYS A 353 -15.38 2.61 8.89
C LYS A 353 -14.62 3.89 8.49
N VAL A 354 -13.87 3.81 7.40
CA VAL A 354 -13.19 4.96 6.78
C VAL A 354 -14.11 5.57 5.72
N ILE A 355 -14.10 6.90 5.64
CA ILE A 355 -15.04 7.69 4.83
C ILE A 355 -14.74 7.51 3.34
N GLU A 356 -13.46 7.53 2.99
CA GLU A 356 -12.97 7.52 1.61
C GLU A 356 -12.76 6.10 1.03
N THR A 357 -13.20 5.03 1.71
CA THR A 357 -13.03 3.66 1.18
C THR A 357 -13.59 3.47 -0.24
N PRO A 358 -14.77 4.04 -0.62
CA PRO A 358 -15.26 3.92 -2.00
C PRO A 358 -14.38 4.64 -3.03
N SER A 359 -13.92 5.85 -2.74
CA SER A 359 -13.07 6.62 -3.67
C SER A 359 -11.63 6.09 -3.72
N TYR A 360 -11.15 5.44 -2.66
CA TYR A 360 -9.93 4.64 -2.69
C TYR A 360 -10.09 3.43 -3.62
N ALA A 361 -11.24 2.73 -3.59
CA ALA A 361 -11.50 1.64 -4.52
C ALA A 361 -11.47 2.14 -5.98
N ASP A 362 -12.11 3.27 -6.29
CA ASP A 362 -12.05 3.89 -7.62
C ASP A 362 -10.62 4.29 -8.03
N GLU A 363 -9.85 4.95 -7.16
CA GLU A 363 -8.44 5.33 -7.45
C GLU A 363 -7.55 4.10 -7.71
N LEU A 364 -7.78 3.00 -6.98
CA LEU A 364 -7.08 1.72 -7.15
C LEU A 364 -7.53 0.92 -8.38
N LEU A 365 -8.78 1.10 -8.84
CA LEU A 365 -9.31 0.53 -10.08
C LEU A 365 -8.96 1.35 -11.33
N GLY A 366 -8.25 2.47 -11.17
CA GLY A 366 -7.68 3.26 -12.27
C GLY A 366 -8.47 4.51 -12.64
N THR A 367 -9.58 4.80 -11.96
CA THR A 367 -10.29 6.09 -12.08
C THR A 367 -9.31 7.22 -11.69
N PRO A 368 -9.22 8.32 -12.46
CA PRO A 368 -8.32 9.41 -12.14
C PRO A 368 -8.65 10.00 -10.77
N LYS A 369 -7.63 10.15 -9.93
CA LYS A 369 -7.74 10.64 -8.55
C LYS A 369 -8.54 11.95 -8.49
N GLN A 370 -9.74 11.90 -7.93
CA GLN A 370 -10.52 13.10 -7.65
C GLN A 370 -9.84 13.92 -6.54
N LYS A 371 -9.92 15.25 -6.64
CA LYS A 371 -9.48 16.16 -5.58
C LYS A 371 -10.54 16.23 -4.48
N GLU A 372 -10.68 15.14 -3.72
CA GLU A 372 -11.50 15.15 -2.51
C GLU A 372 -11.00 16.22 -1.54
N SER A 373 -11.94 16.94 -0.94
CA SER A 373 -11.68 18.04 -0.04
C SER A 373 -12.49 17.89 1.25
N LEU A 374 -11.96 18.44 2.36
CA LEU A 374 -12.73 18.58 3.60
C LEU A 374 -14.08 19.26 3.37
N VAL A 375 -14.15 20.24 2.47
CA VAL A 375 -15.40 20.96 2.15
C VAL A 375 -16.47 20.02 1.60
N GLN A 376 -16.14 19.09 0.69
CA GLN A 376 -17.11 18.11 0.19
C GLN A 376 -17.56 17.13 1.28
N LEU A 377 -16.64 16.72 2.16
CA LEU A 377 -16.92 15.83 3.29
C LEU A 377 -17.84 16.52 4.33
N LEU A 378 -17.67 17.82 4.57
CA LEU A 378 -18.48 18.60 5.51
C LEU A 378 -19.83 19.06 4.93
N ASN A 379 -19.88 19.39 3.63
CA ASN A 379 -21.11 19.88 2.98
C ASN A 379 -22.11 18.75 2.64
N ASN A 380 -21.66 17.50 2.61
CA ASN A 380 -22.53 16.34 2.41
C ASN A 380 -23.40 16.10 3.66
N VAL A 381 -24.53 16.82 3.78
CA VAL A 381 -25.40 16.86 4.98
C VAL A 381 -25.77 15.47 5.53
N ASN A 382 -25.95 14.48 4.64
CA ASN A 382 -26.25 13.09 4.99
C ASN A 382 -25.14 12.40 5.81
N ILE A 383 -23.88 12.85 5.74
CA ILE A 383 -22.75 12.28 6.49
C ILE A 383 -22.97 12.41 8.01
N LEU A 384 -23.65 13.46 8.46
CA LEU A 384 -23.97 13.69 9.86
C LEU A 384 -25.05 12.76 10.44
N GLN A 385 -25.63 11.86 9.62
CA GLN A 385 -26.53 10.78 10.07
C GLN A 385 -25.86 9.40 10.08
N LEU A 386 -24.61 9.28 9.61
CA LEU A 386 -23.96 7.99 9.39
C LEU A 386 -23.36 7.42 10.68
N LYS A 387 -23.69 6.16 10.99
CA LYS A 387 -23.26 5.45 12.19
C LYS A 387 -21.96 4.68 11.96
N TRP A 388 -20.84 5.36 11.70
CA TRP A 388 -19.55 4.73 11.34
C TRP A 388 -18.75 4.08 12.49
N GLY A 389 -19.42 3.71 13.59
CA GLY A 389 -18.80 3.01 14.73
C GLY A 389 -17.97 3.93 15.63
N ARG A 390 -16.77 3.48 16.01
CA ARG A 390 -15.76 4.25 16.79
C ARG A 390 -14.50 4.58 15.99
N ILE A 391 -13.73 5.50 16.55
CA ILE A 391 -12.29 5.66 16.31
C ILE A 391 -11.54 5.07 17.51
N ASP A 392 -10.40 4.43 17.30
CA ASP A 392 -9.46 4.02 18.36
C ASP A 392 -8.11 4.71 18.10
N VAL A 393 -7.48 5.32 19.10
CA VAL A 393 -6.21 6.04 18.98
C VAL A 393 -5.25 5.60 20.08
N ARG A 394 -4.03 5.26 19.66
CA ARG A 394 -2.96 4.77 20.54
C ARG A 394 -1.72 5.64 20.45
N PHE A 395 -1.14 5.91 21.62
CA PHE A 395 0.07 6.70 21.79
C PHE A 395 1.21 5.76 22.18
N GLY A 396 2.13 5.58 21.24
CA GLY A 396 3.32 4.77 21.39
C GLY A 396 4.22 5.31 22.49
N GLU A 397 5.24 4.53 22.82
CA GLU A 397 6.23 4.93 23.82
C GLU A 397 6.97 6.19 23.36
N PRO A 398 6.85 7.32 24.09
CA PRO A 398 7.61 8.53 23.77
C PRO A 398 9.10 8.28 23.99
N PHE A 399 9.96 8.72 23.08
CA PHE A 399 11.41 8.54 23.22
C PHE A 399 12.21 9.77 22.81
N SER A 400 13.30 10.04 23.55
CA SER A 400 14.32 11.03 23.19
C SER A 400 14.96 10.69 21.85
N LEU A 401 14.97 11.65 20.92
CA LEU A 401 15.66 11.49 19.64
C LEU A 401 17.18 11.47 19.83
N LYS A 402 17.72 12.27 20.75
CA LYS A 402 19.16 12.29 21.07
C LYS A 402 19.65 10.94 21.58
N GLU A 403 18.94 10.33 22.53
CA GLU A 403 19.30 9.02 23.09
C GLU A 403 19.17 7.92 22.02
N TYR A 404 18.11 7.96 21.20
CA TYR A 404 17.97 7.04 20.08
C TYR A 404 19.12 7.15 19.07
N MET A 405 19.53 8.38 18.71
CA MET A 405 20.67 8.62 17.83
C MET A 405 21.97 8.08 18.45
N HIS A 406 22.25 8.41 19.71
CA HIS A 406 23.43 7.96 20.44
C HIS A 406 23.54 6.43 20.46
N ARG A 407 22.44 5.74 20.78
CA ARG A 407 22.37 4.27 20.79
C ARG A 407 22.57 3.64 19.41
N GLU A 408 22.04 4.23 18.34
CA GLU A 408 22.29 3.74 16.97
C GLU A 408 23.71 4.01 16.48
N GLY A 409 24.36 5.07 16.96
CA GLY A 409 25.79 5.33 16.75
C GLY A 409 26.67 4.29 17.44
N LEU A 410 26.45 4.05 18.74
CA LEU A 410 27.11 2.99 19.51
C LEU A 410 26.96 1.61 18.86
N ARG A 411 25.74 1.26 18.43
CA ARG A 411 25.43 0.00 17.72
C ARG A 411 26.21 -0.18 16.41
N ARG A 412 26.71 0.91 15.81
CA ARG A 412 27.38 0.94 14.50
C ARG A 412 28.85 1.38 14.55
N GLY A 413 29.37 1.72 15.74
CA GLY A 413 30.78 2.11 15.92
C GLY A 413 31.13 3.54 15.52
N PHE A 414 30.18 4.49 15.55
CA PHE A 414 30.47 5.92 15.30
C PHE A 414 29.90 6.84 16.38
N GLU A 415 30.61 7.94 16.66
CA GLU A 415 30.12 9.01 17.55
C GLU A 415 29.16 9.94 16.81
N VAL A 416 27.98 10.19 17.40
CA VAL A 416 27.01 11.13 16.84
C VAL A 416 27.51 12.56 17.01
N GLY A 417 27.65 13.28 15.90
CA GLY A 417 27.98 14.71 15.88
C GLY A 417 29.47 15.05 15.77
N LYS A 418 30.39 14.08 15.82
CA LYS A 418 31.79 14.27 15.41
C LYS A 418 32.03 13.57 14.07
N PHE A 419 32.79 14.22 13.17
CA PHE A 419 33.12 13.71 11.82
C PHE A 419 31.91 13.13 11.06
N GLY A 420 30.93 14.00 10.77
CA GLY A 420 29.66 13.63 10.17
C GLY A 420 29.76 13.10 8.73
N ASN A 421 29.97 11.80 8.58
CA ASN A 421 29.77 11.08 7.34
C ASN A 421 28.29 11.18 6.89
N VAL A 422 28.07 11.58 5.64
CA VAL A 422 26.72 11.73 5.04
C VAL A 422 25.98 10.38 5.01
N TYR A 423 26.72 9.28 4.86
CA TYR A 423 26.18 7.92 4.83
C TYR A 423 25.55 7.53 6.17
N ASP A 424 26.29 7.65 7.28
CA ASP A 424 25.82 7.22 8.61
C ASP A 424 24.56 7.95 9.05
N LYS A 425 24.50 9.26 8.77
CA LYS A 425 23.31 10.09 8.98
C LYS A 425 22.11 9.63 8.14
N ALA A 426 22.32 9.19 6.91
CA ALA A 426 21.27 8.61 6.07
C ALA A 426 20.76 7.27 6.62
N ILE A 427 21.64 6.40 7.14
CA ILE A 427 21.20 5.14 7.77
C ILE A 427 20.46 5.40 9.09
N VAL A 428 20.87 6.39 9.91
CA VAL A 428 20.12 6.79 11.11
C VAL A 428 18.74 7.32 10.77
N LEU A 429 18.63 8.17 9.73
CA LEU A 429 17.35 8.67 9.22
C LEU A 429 16.43 7.55 8.71
N GLN A 430 17.00 6.57 8.01
CA GLN A 430 16.28 5.38 7.55
C GLN A 430 15.81 4.53 8.74
N SER A 431 16.71 4.25 9.68
CA SER A 431 16.43 3.48 10.90
C SER A 431 15.31 4.12 11.72
N LEU A 432 15.35 5.46 11.91
CA LEU A 432 14.31 6.21 12.61
C LEU A 432 12.93 6.06 11.95
N GLY A 433 12.87 6.23 10.62
CA GLY A 433 11.61 6.12 9.88
C GLY A 433 11.00 4.71 9.95
N TYR A 434 11.82 3.66 9.85
CA TYR A 434 11.34 2.28 10.00
C TYR A 434 11.03 1.91 11.46
N LYS A 435 11.78 2.41 12.45
CA LYS A 435 11.45 2.24 13.88
C LYS A 435 10.06 2.80 14.17
N VAL A 436 9.78 4.04 13.76
CA VAL A 436 8.49 4.68 14.06
C VAL A 436 7.34 3.94 13.40
N LEU A 437 7.48 3.48 12.15
CA LEU A 437 6.46 2.63 11.53
C LEU A 437 6.27 1.29 12.26
N GLY A 438 7.36 0.67 12.73
CA GLY A 438 7.30 -0.53 13.57
C GLY A 438 6.61 -0.30 14.92
N ASP A 439 6.83 0.86 15.55
CA ASP A 439 6.16 1.29 16.77
C ASP A 439 4.65 1.52 16.54
N VAL A 440 4.30 2.29 15.50
CA VAL A 440 2.91 2.56 15.08
C VAL A 440 2.16 1.28 14.72
N ASN A 441 2.83 0.29 14.12
CA ASN A 441 2.23 -1.00 13.80
C ASN A 441 2.09 -1.90 15.05
N ARG A 442 3.08 -1.92 15.95
CA ARG A 442 3.04 -2.71 17.21
C ARG A 442 1.94 -2.23 18.17
N ILE A 443 1.65 -0.93 18.19
CA ILE A 443 0.52 -0.37 18.94
C ILE A 443 -0.79 -0.33 18.12
N SER A 444 -0.80 -0.83 16.88
CA SER A 444 -2.01 -0.80 16.05
C SER A 444 -3.04 -1.83 16.53
N VAL A 445 -4.31 -1.43 16.47
CA VAL A 445 -5.41 -2.17 17.06
C VAL A 445 -6.35 -2.66 15.96
N VAL A 446 -6.61 -3.96 15.93
CA VAL A 446 -7.52 -4.59 14.96
C VAL A 446 -8.97 -4.31 15.37
N MET A 447 -9.66 -3.56 14.51
CA MET A 447 -11.06 -3.17 14.69
C MET A 447 -12.02 -4.35 14.42
N PRO A 448 -13.22 -4.41 15.02
CA PRO A 448 -14.17 -5.51 14.79
C PRO A 448 -14.65 -5.62 13.34
N THR A 449 -14.70 -4.51 12.61
CA THR A 449 -14.98 -4.49 11.17
C THR A 449 -13.83 -5.07 10.34
N ALA A 450 -12.58 -4.95 10.82
CA ALA A 450 -11.42 -5.65 10.27
C ALA A 450 -11.49 -7.16 10.54
N LEU A 451 -11.90 -7.60 11.73
CA LEU A 451 -12.16 -9.02 12.01
C LEU A 451 -13.24 -9.59 11.08
N VAL A 452 -14.45 -9.00 11.09
CA VAL A 452 -15.59 -9.47 10.29
C VAL A 452 -15.29 -9.39 8.79
N GLY A 453 -14.69 -8.30 8.32
CA GLY A 453 -14.30 -8.14 6.92
C GLY A 453 -13.25 -9.16 6.46
N THR A 454 -12.28 -9.48 7.32
CA THR A 454 -11.32 -10.58 7.08
C THR A 454 -12.06 -11.91 6.98
N THR A 455 -12.83 -12.28 8.00
CA THR A 455 -13.56 -13.55 8.07
C THR A 455 -14.53 -13.76 6.91
N LEU A 456 -15.18 -12.70 6.42
CA LEU A 456 -16.08 -12.78 5.26
C LEU A 456 -15.33 -12.94 3.93
N LEU A 457 -14.09 -12.45 3.82
CA LEU A 457 -13.25 -12.61 2.63
C LEU A 457 -12.48 -13.93 2.61
N THR A 458 -12.25 -14.56 3.77
CA THR A 458 -11.62 -15.88 3.92
C THR A 458 -12.63 -17.04 3.97
N LEU A 459 -13.82 -16.86 3.39
CA LEU A 459 -14.82 -17.92 3.25
C LEU A 459 -14.57 -18.80 2.02
N ARG A 460 -14.67 -20.12 2.20
CA ARG A 460 -14.80 -21.10 1.11
C ARG A 460 -16.11 -20.96 0.32
N GLY A 461 -17.20 -20.71 1.05
CA GLY A 461 -18.57 -20.78 0.54
C GLY A 461 -19.07 -19.46 -0.09
N ARG A 462 -20.37 -19.44 -0.42
CA ARG A 462 -21.07 -18.24 -0.94
C ARG A 462 -21.43 -17.23 0.15
N GLY A 463 -21.29 -17.62 1.43
CA GLY A 463 -21.62 -16.85 2.62
C GLY A 463 -21.44 -17.71 3.87
N VAL A 464 -21.80 -17.19 5.04
CA VAL A 464 -21.67 -17.82 6.35
C VAL A 464 -22.87 -17.51 7.25
N GLY A 465 -23.31 -18.48 8.04
CA GLY A 465 -24.35 -18.28 9.06
C GLY A 465 -23.91 -17.36 10.20
N ARG A 466 -24.85 -16.81 10.97
CA ARG A 466 -24.53 -15.85 12.04
C ARG A 466 -23.68 -16.49 13.14
N ASN A 467 -24.06 -17.69 13.59
CA ASN A 467 -23.38 -18.35 14.69
C ASN A 467 -21.97 -18.81 14.29
N GLU A 468 -21.83 -19.29 13.06
CA GLU A 468 -20.53 -19.67 12.47
C GLU A 468 -19.62 -18.46 12.25
N LEU A 469 -20.16 -17.31 11.83
CA LEU A 469 -19.40 -16.06 11.74
C LEU A 469 -18.85 -15.64 13.11
N ILE A 470 -19.66 -15.74 14.17
CA ILE A 470 -19.23 -15.45 15.54
C ILE A 470 -18.12 -16.42 15.99
N ARG A 471 -18.23 -17.72 15.67
CA ARG A 471 -17.17 -18.72 15.96
C ARG A 471 -15.85 -18.34 15.26
N LYS A 472 -15.89 -18.07 13.95
CA LYS A 472 -14.70 -17.72 13.17
C LYS A 472 -14.06 -16.40 13.60
N VAL A 473 -14.86 -15.39 13.96
CA VAL A 473 -14.37 -14.12 14.51
C VAL A 473 -13.75 -14.31 15.90
N ASN A 474 -14.29 -15.22 16.73
CA ASN A 474 -13.69 -15.57 18.03
C ASN A 474 -12.33 -16.25 17.86
N TRP A 475 -12.22 -17.18 16.90
CA TRP A 475 -10.97 -17.82 16.55
C TRP A 475 -9.94 -16.79 16.07
N LEU A 476 -10.29 -15.97 15.06
CA LEU A 476 -9.38 -14.92 14.55
C LEU A 476 -8.93 -13.94 15.64
N LYS A 477 -9.82 -13.56 16.59
CA LYS A 477 -9.44 -12.75 17.76
C LYS A 477 -8.36 -13.45 18.60
N LYS A 478 -8.48 -14.75 18.86
CA LYS A 478 -7.50 -15.52 19.64
C LYS A 478 -6.15 -15.61 18.93
N GLU A 479 -6.14 -15.92 17.63
CA GLU A 479 -4.90 -16.00 16.84
C GLU A 479 -4.12 -14.67 16.83
N ILE A 480 -4.83 -13.55 16.68
CA ILE A 480 -4.22 -12.21 16.73
C ILE A 480 -3.56 -11.95 18.08
N VAL A 481 -4.24 -12.26 19.19
CA VAL A 481 -3.72 -12.07 20.55
C VAL A 481 -2.57 -13.03 20.87
N ALA A 482 -2.64 -14.28 20.43
CA ALA A 482 -1.56 -15.27 20.59
C ALA A 482 -0.27 -14.85 19.87
N LYS A 483 -0.40 -14.02 18.82
CA LYS A 483 0.72 -13.41 18.06
C LYS A 483 1.18 -12.05 18.62
N GLY A 484 0.67 -11.62 19.77
CA GLY A 484 0.97 -10.31 20.36
C GLY A 484 0.32 -9.12 19.65
N GLY A 485 -0.60 -9.37 18.71
CA GLY A 485 -1.41 -8.33 18.06
C GLY A 485 -2.57 -7.88 18.94
N GLN A 486 -2.92 -6.60 18.88
CA GLN A 486 -3.99 -6.04 19.70
C GLN A 486 -5.34 -6.09 18.96
N VAL A 487 -6.39 -6.48 19.67
CA VAL A 487 -7.79 -6.42 19.19
C VAL A 487 -8.54 -5.38 20.00
N ALA A 488 -9.31 -4.52 19.34
CA ALA A 488 -9.98 -3.39 19.97
C ALA A 488 -10.91 -3.86 21.12
N GLU A 489 -10.77 -3.29 22.31
CA GLU A 489 -11.48 -3.76 23.50
C GLU A 489 -12.98 -3.38 23.48
N PHE A 490 -13.83 -4.11 24.21
CA PHE A 490 -15.28 -3.89 24.27
C PHE A 490 -15.89 -3.94 25.68
N GLY A 491 -15.04 -3.98 26.72
CA GLY A 491 -15.44 -4.29 28.09
C GLY A 491 -16.26 -5.58 28.14
N THR A 492 -17.37 -5.54 28.86
CA THR A 492 -18.31 -6.67 29.06
C THR A 492 -19.20 -7.00 27.86
N THR A 493 -19.06 -6.34 26.69
CA THR A 493 -19.94 -6.59 25.54
C THR A 493 -19.75 -8.01 24.97
N PRO A 494 -20.81 -8.83 24.82
CA PRO A 494 -20.72 -10.14 24.18
C PRO A 494 -20.26 -10.08 22.71
N LEU A 495 -19.48 -11.08 22.27
CA LEU A 495 -18.92 -11.13 20.90
C LEU A 495 -20.01 -11.17 19.82
N SER A 496 -21.14 -11.80 20.08
CA SER A 496 -22.32 -11.80 19.19
C SER A 496 -22.79 -10.39 18.86
N VAL A 497 -22.96 -9.55 19.90
CA VAL A 497 -23.36 -8.15 19.78
C VAL A 497 -22.28 -7.33 19.06
N ILE A 498 -20.99 -7.64 19.26
CA ILE A 498 -19.88 -6.99 18.55
C ILE A 498 -19.90 -7.30 17.05
N VAL A 499 -20.16 -8.56 16.67
CA VAL A 499 -20.29 -8.98 15.26
C VAL A 499 -21.48 -8.31 14.59
N ASP A 500 -22.66 -8.31 15.23
CA ASP A 500 -23.85 -7.60 14.71
C ASP A 500 -23.58 -6.08 14.56
N ARG A 501 -22.93 -5.47 15.57
CA ARG A 501 -22.51 -4.06 15.57
C ARG A 501 -21.49 -3.73 14.47
N ALA A 502 -20.67 -4.69 14.04
CA ALA A 502 -19.68 -4.52 12.98
C ALA A 502 -20.32 -4.68 11.60
N LEU A 503 -21.19 -5.68 11.42
CA LEU A 503 -22.00 -5.86 10.21
C LEU A 503 -22.86 -4.62 9.91
N HIS A 504 -23.47 -4.01 10.94
CA HIS A 504 -24.23 -2.76 10.77
C HIS A 504 -23.36 -1.58 10.30
N VAL A 505 -22.11 -1.47 10.77
CA VAL A 505 -21.19 -0.39 10.37
C VAL A 505 -20.62 -0.64 8.97
N LEU A 506 -20.25 -1.89 8.64
CA LEU A 506 -19.85 -2.29 7.29
C LEU A 506 -20.96 -2.01 6.28
N GLY A 507 -22.21 -2.33 6.62
CA GLY A 507 -23.39 -1.94 5.87
C GLY A 507 -23.40 -2.50 4.45
N ASP A 508 -23.40 -1.61 3.46
CA ASP A 508 -23.39 -1.92 2.02
C ASP A 508 -22.23 -2.82 1.56
N LEU A 509 -21.12 -2.86 2.32
CA LEU A 509 -19.99 -3.74 2.06
C LEU A 509 -20.35 -5.24 2.23
N THR A 510 -21.39 -5.54 3.03
CA THR A 510 -21.78 -6.90 3.44
C THR A 510 -23.25 -7.18 3.15
N GLY A 511 -23.52 -8.20 2.34
CA GLY A 511 -24.87 -8.65 2.06
C GLY A 511 -25.40 -9.60 3.13
N ARG A 512 -26.72 -9.62 3.31
CA ARG A 512 -27.45 -10.55 4.19
C ARG A 512 -28.57 -11.22 3.40
N ARG A 513 -28.75 -12.53 3.58
CA ARG A 513 -29.92 -13.28 3.11
C ARG A 513 -30.74 -13.70 4.32
N SER A 514 -32.03 -13.36 4.32
CA SER A 514 -33.00 -13.68 5.39
C SER A 514 -33.97 -14.81 5.02
N GLU A 515 -34.09 -15.15 3.74
CA GLU A 515 -34.96 -16.21 3.20
C GLU A 515 -34.36 -17.63 3.39
N LEU A 516 -33.59 -17.84 4.46
CA LEU A 516 -32.86 -19.07 4.75
C LEU A 516 -33.02 -19.45 6.21
N LEU A 517 -32.78 -20.72 6.54
CA LEU A 517 -32.96 -21.28 7.89
C LEU A 517 -32.26 -20.49 9.01
N GLU A 518 -31.11 -19.87 8.70
CA GLU A 518 -30.53 -18.80 9.50
C GLU A 518 -30.10 -17.61 8.62
N PRO A 519 -29.91 -16.41 9.17
CA PRO A 519 -29.35 -15.27 8.43
C PRO A 519 -27.94 -15.55 7.91
N VAL A 520 -27.78 -15.61 6.58
CA VAL A 520 -26.48 -15.84 5.93
C VAL A 520 -25.88 -14.52 5.45
N TYR A 521 -24.65 -14.24 5.88
CA TYR A 521 -23.88 -13.04 5.53
C TYR A 521 -22.83 -13.36 4.46
N TYR A 522 -22.55 -12.41 3.57
CA TYR A 522 -21.57 -12.56 2.48
C TYR A 522 -20.88 -11.24 2.13
N PRO A 523 -19.64 -11.26 1.62
CA PRO A 523 -18.95 -10.05 1.17
C PRO A 523 -19.60 -9.57 -0.14
N ALA A 524 -20.35 -8.46 -0.09
CA ALA A 524 -21.03 -7.91 -1.27
C ALA A 524 -20.04 -7.12 -2.14
N LYS A 525 -19.29 -6.20 -1.52
CA LYS A 525 -18.27 -5.36 -2.18
C LYS A 525 -16.86 -5.84 -1.81
N ARG A 526 -16.43 -6.97 -2.38
CA ARG A 526 -15.16 -7.65 -2.03
C ARG A 526 -13.94 -6.72 -2.09
N PHE A 527 -13.84 -5.86 -3.12
CA PHE A 527 -12.70 -4.97 -3.31
C PHE A 527 -12.62 -3.89 -2.21
N GLU A 528 -13.73 -3.21 -1.91
CA GLU A 528 -13.80 -2.24 -0.80
C GLU A 528 -13.56 -2.92 0.56
N LEU A 529 -14.10 -4.12 0.76
CA LEU A 529 -13.91 -4.90 1.99
C LEU A 529 -12.44 -5.35 2.19
N SER A 530 -11.65 -5.44 1.12
CA SER A 530 -10.23 -5.81 1.21
C SER A 530 -9.39 -4.83 2.03
N PHE A 531 -9.79 -3.55 2.08
CA PHE A 531 -9.18 -2.52 2.94
C PHE A 531 -9.18 -2.92 4.44
N TYR A 532 -10.18 -3.68 4.86
CA TYR A 532 -10.35 -4.16 6.23
C TYR A 532 -9.52 -5.43 6.49
N ARG A 533 -9.45 -6.36 5.52
CA ARG A 533 -8.54 -7.53 5.53
C ARG A 533 -7.07 -7.13 5.61
N ASN A 534 -6.70 -6.08 4.87
CA ASN A 534 -5.32 -5.61 4.77
C ASN A 534 -4.76 -5.01 6.07
N GLN A 535 -5.63 -4.64 7.02
CA GLN A 535 -5.22 -4.24 8.37
C GLN A 535 -4.81 -5.45 9.24
N VAL A 536 -5.23 -6.67 8.89
CA VAL A 536 -5.01 -7.91 9.67
C VAL A 536 -3.88 -8.77 9.09
N ILE A 537 -3.73 -8.83 7.76
CA ILE A 537 -2.81 -9.75 7.07
C ILE A 537 -1.35 -9.67 7.55
N HIS A 538 -0.89 -8.51 8.01
CA HIS A 538 0.50 -8.28 8.40
C HIS A 538 0.97 -9.18 9.57
N LEU A 539 0.04 -9.64 10.42
CA LEU A 539 0.30 -10.54 11.55
C LEU A 539 0.53 -12.01 11.13
N PHE A 540 0.21 -12.35 9.88
CA PHE A 540 0.07 -13.71 9.38
C PHE A 540 0.93 -14.00 8.14
N VAL A 541 1.79 -13.07 7.73
CA VAL A 541 2.56 -13.16 6.47
C VAL A 541 3.41 -14.43 6.42
N SER A 542 4.14 -14.77 7.49
CA SER A 542 5.02 -15.94 7.51
C SER A 542 4.24 -17.25 7.31
N GLU A 543 3.15 -17.44 8.04
CA GLU A 543 2.29 -18.62 7.91
C GLU A 543 1.63 -18.69 6.54
N CYS A 544 1.17 -17.54 6.02
CA CYS A 544 0.61 -17.43 4.68
C CYS A 544 1.60 -17.86 3.59
N ILE A 545 2.87 -17.45 3.67
CA ILE A 545 3.90 -17.86 2.70
C ILE A 545 4.10 -19.39 2.77
N VAL A 546 4.33 -19.95 3.97
CA VAL A 546 4.56 -21.40 4.14
C VAL A 546 3.40 -22.23 3.60
N LEU A 547 2.16 -21.89 3.98
CA LEU A 547 1.00 -22.70 3.62
C LEU A 547 0.56 -22.51 2.16
N VAL A 548 0.79 -21.34 1.56
CA VAL A 548 0.64 -21.17 0.10
C VAL A 548 1.72 -21.95 -0.66
N SER A 549 2.97 -21.99 -0.19
CA SER A 549 3.99 -22.86 -0.80
C SER A 549 3.59 -24.33 -0.77
N MET A 550 2.97 -24.81 0.31
CA MET A 550 2.45 -26.19 0.41
C MET A 550 1.24 -26.49 -0.49
N TYR A 551 0.55 -25.47 -1.03
CA TYR A 551 -0.78 -25.64 -1.65
C TYR A 551 -0.81 -26.62 -2.83
N ALA A 552 0.16 -26.55 -3.74
CA ALA A 552 0.17 -27.38 -4.94
C ALA A 552 0.13 -28.88 -4.61
N THR A 553 0.98 -29.31 -3.67
CA THR A 553 1.07 -30.71 -3.20
C THR A 553 -0.16 -31.12 -2.39
N ILE A 554 -0.62 -30.27 -1.46
CA ILE A 554 -1.82 -30.54 -0.65
C ILE A 554 -3.10 -30.60 -1.52
N LYS A 555 -3.13 -29.93 -2.68
CA LYS A 555 -4.24 -29.98 -3.62
C LYS A 555 -4.17 -31.13 -4.62
N ALA A 556 -2.98 -31.59 -5.01
CA ALA A 556 -2.81 -32.75 -5.87
C ALA A 556 -3.52 -34.00 -5.30
N GLY A 557 -3.64 -34.09 -3.98
CA GLY A 557 -4.47 -35.08 -3.29
C GLY A 557 -3.72 -36.37 -2.97
N GLY A 558 -4.36 -37.52 -3.21
CA GLY A 558 -3.81 -38.82 -2.85
C GLY A 558 -3.65 -39.06 -1.34
N PRO A 559 -3.00 -40.17 -0.94
CA PRO A 559 -2.81 -40.54 0.47
C PRO A 559 -1.97 -39.52 1.26
N VAL A 560 -2.14 -39.49 2.59
CA VAL A 560 -1.38 -38.58 3.49
C VAL A 560 0.14 -38.73 3.32
N LYS A 561 0.65 -39.95 3.08
CA LYS A 561 2.09 -40.19 2.82
C LYS A 561 2.59 -39.48 1.54
N ALA A 562 1.75 -39.31 0.51
CA ALA A 562 2.08 -38.59 -0.71
C ALA A 562 1.98 -37.05 -0.56
N GLN A 563 1.33 -36.57 0.51
CA GLN A 563 1.21 -35.15 0.86
C GLN A 563 2.36 -34.67 1.78
N ARG A 564 3.41 -35.48 1.97
CA ARG A 564 4.61 -35.14 2.75
C ARG A 564 5.58 -34.36 1.88
N ILE A 565 5.88 -33.12 2.26
CA ILE A 565 6.78 -32.22 1.54
C ILE A 565 8.12 -32.18 2.29
N PRO A 566 9.27 -32.50 1.67
CA PRO A 566 10.58 -32.31 2.28
C PRO A 566 10.80 -30.83 2.64
N ILE A 567 11.19 -30.56 3.89
CA ILE A 567 11.43 -29.18 4.37
C ILE A 567 12.64 -28.59 3.63
N VAL A 568 13.69 -29.40 3.46
CA VAL A 568 14.87 -29.09 2.66
C VAL A 568 14.99 -30.13 1.53
N PRO A 569 15.22 -29.74 0.26
CA PRO A 569 15.26 -28.36 -0.23
C PRO A 569 13.86 -27.79 -0.54
N HIS A 570 12.88 -28.63 -0.94
CA HIS A 570 11.66 -28.20 -1.65
C HIS A 570 10.87 -27.07 -0.96
N LEU A 571 10.45 -27.24 0.30
CA LEU A 571 9.68 -26.18 0.98
C LEU A 571 10.50 -24.90 1.17
N THR A 572 11.80 -25.05 1.48
CA THR A 572 12.71 -23.91 1.66
C THR A 572 12.87 -23.11 0.37
N ASP A 573 12.99 -23.78 -0.77
CA ASP A 573 13.08 -23.14 -2.09
C ASP A 573 11.77 -22.44 -2.48
N ASP A 574 10.62 -23.10 -2.30
CA ASP A 574 9.30 -22.53 -2.62
C ASP A 574 8.96 -21.32 -1.72
N VAL A 575 9.31 -21.39 -0.42
CA VAL A 575 9.19 -20.28 0.54
C VAL A 575 10.16 -19.14 0.21
N SER A 576 11.40 -19.47 -0.19
CA SER A 576 12.39 -18.48 -0.63
C SER A 576 11.92 -17.75 -1.88
N PHE A 577 11.44 -18.47 -2.90
CA PHE A 577 10.88 -17.89 -4.12
C PHE A 577 9.69 -16.98 -3.82
N LEU A 578 8.68 -17.48 -3.09
CA LEU A 578 7.44 -16.75 -2.85
C LEU A 578 7.66 -15.51 -1.95
N SER A 579 8.53 -15.61 -0.94
CA SER A 579 8.89 -14.46 -0.11
C SER A 579 9.73 -13.42 -0.87
N GLN A 580 10.67 -13.86 -1.72
CA GLN A 580 11.41 -12.96 -2.61
C GLN A 580 10.48 -12.26 -3.60
N LEU A 581 9.50 -12.98 -4.19
CA LEU A 581 8.52 -12.41 -5.13
C LEU A 581 7.71 -11.28 -4.45
N LEU A 582 7.14 -11.56 -3.28
CA LEU A 582 6.24 -10.63 -2.58
C LEU A 582 6.95 -9.61 -1.67
N LYS A 583 8.28 -9.49 -1.77
CA LYS A 583 9.12 -8.57 -0.96
C LYS A 583 8.74 -7.08 -1.05
N ASN A 584 8.07 -6.67 -2.14
CA ASN A 584 7.55 -5.30 -2.31
C ASN A 584 6.13 -5.10 -1.75
N GLU A 585 5.44 -6.16 -1.33
CA GLU A 585 4.10 -6.12 -0.72
C GLU A 585 4.12 -6.26 0.81
N PHE A 586 5.12 -6.97 1.35
CA PHE A 586 5.20 -7.30 2.78
C PHE A 586 6.61 -7.14 3.32
N VAL A 587 6.70 -6.72 4.59
CA VAL A 587 7.95 -6.72 5.36
C VAL A 587 8.02 -8.02 6.15
N TYR A 588 9.12 -8.76 5.98
CA TYR A 588 9.41 -9.95 6.79
C TYR A 588 10.17 -9.57 8.05
N GLY A 589 10.06 -10.40 9.10
CA GLY A 589 10.82 -10.23 10.34
C GLY A 589 12.34 -10.25 10.14
N GLU A 590 13.08 -9.85 11.19
CA GLU A 590 14.53 -9.75 11.15
C GLU A 590 15.18 -11.06 10.64
N GLY A 591 16.25 -10.92 9.85
CA GLY A 591 16.90 -12.06 9.20
C GLY A 591 16.20 -12.65 7.97
N GLY A 592 14.95 -12.24 7.67
CA GLY A 592 14.20 -12.66 6.49
C GLY A 592 13.54 -14.05 6.60
N MET A 593 12.68 -14.39 5.63
CA MET A 593 11.79 -15.56 5.75
C MET A 593 12.54 -16.90 5.89
N GLY A 594 13.69 -17.08 5.23
CA GLY A 594 14.49 -18.31 5.35
C GLY A 594 14.97 -18.61 6.77
N LYS A 595 15.31 -17.59 7.56
CA LYS A 595 15.68 -17.76 8.99
C LYS A 595 14.45 -17.96 9.89
N ASN A 596 13.31 -17.37 9.51
CA ASN A 596 12.06 -17.47 10.25
C ASN A 596 11.24 -18.74 9.94
N LEU A 597 11.63 -19.51 8.90
CA LEU A 597 10.93 -20.73 8.48
C LEU A 597 10.84 -21.82 9.58
N PRO A 598 11.92 -22.19 10.30
CA PRO A 598 11.82 -23.21 11.35
C PRO A 598 10.85 -22.79 12.46
N LEU A 599 10.96 -21.55 12.95
CA LEU A 599 10.05 -20.98 13.96
C LEU A 599 8.59 -20.95 13.48
N THR A 600 8.37 -20.62 12.20
CA THR A 600 7.02 -20.62 11.60
C THR A 600 6.44 -22.03 11.55
N ILE A 601 7.24 -23.04 11.20
CA ILE A 601 6.84 -24.45 11.22
C ILE A 601 6.55 -24.92 12.66
N THR A 602 7.40 -24.59 13.63
CA THR A 602 7.17 -24.91 15.05
C THR A 602 5.88 -24.30 15.58
N ASN A 603 5.61 -23.03 15.25
CA ASN A 603 4.37 -22.35 15.66
C ASN A 603 3.13 -22.99 15.02
N LEU A 604 3.18 -23.31 13.72
CA LEU A 604 2.08 -23.99 13.03
C LEU A 604 1.87 -25.45 13.48
N HIS A 605 2.92 -26.12 13.96
CA HIS A 605 2.83 -27.41 14.61
C HIS A 605 2.17 -27.32 15.99
N ALA A 606 2.61 -26.36 16.83
CA ALA A 606 2.01 -26.10 18.14
C ALA A 606 0.53 -25.66 18.05
N ALA A 607 0.16 -24.95 16.98
CA ALA A 607 -1.23 -24.61 16.64
C ALA A 607 -2.04 -25.79 16.05
N ASN A 608 -1.47 -26.99 15.96
CA ASN A 608 -2.07 -28.18 15.35
C ASN A 608 -2.49 -28.00 13.86
N VAL A 609 -1.86 -27.09 13.12
CA VAL A 609 -2.11 -26.90 11.67
C VAL A 609 -1.23 -27.86 10.85
N LEU A 610 0.01 -28.05 11.27
CA LEU A 610 1.02 -28.88 10.60
C LEU A 610 1.47 -30.07 11.45
N GLU A 611 1.92 -31.13 10.78
CA GLU A 611 2.57 -32.31 11.34
C GLU A 611 3.95 -32.44 10.70
N VAL A 612 4.98 -32.61 11.54
CA VAL A 612 6.39 -32.70 11.13
C VAL A 612 6.94 -34.07 11.49
N GLY A 613 7.75 -34.66 10.62
CA GLY A 613 8.42 -35.92 10.91
C GLY A 613 9.64 -36.15 10.04
N LYS A 614 10.25 -37.32 10.17
CA LYS A 614 11.45 -37.74 9.42
C LYS A 614 11.12 -38.80 8.39
N PHE A 615 11.82 -38.79 7.27
CA PHE A 615 11.83 -39.96 6.39
C PHE A 615 12.65 -41.08 7.05
N GLU A 616 12.13 -42.31 6.96
CA GLU A 616 12.83 -43.51 7.43
C GLU A 616 14.08 -43.72 6.55
N ILE A 617 15.24 -43.89 7.18
CA ILE A 617 16.51 -44.07 6.48
C ILE A 617 16.64 -45.53 6.06
N SER A 618 16.80 -45.77 4.76
CA SER A 618 17.25 -47.08 4.26
C SER A 618 18.67 -47.35 4.71
N GLU A 619 18.94 -48.53 5.26
CA GLU A 619 20.16 -48.87 6.03
C GLU A 619 21.48 -48.64 5.28
N ASN A 620 21.44 -48.52 3.95
CA ASN A 620 22.60 -48.37 3.07
C ASN A 620 22.87 -46.92 2.60
N ALA A 621 22.27 -45.89 3.22
CA ALA A 621 22.46 -44.48 2.84
C ALA A 621 23.03 -43.63 3.99
N SER A 622 24.20 -43.01 3.78
CA SER A 622 24.90 -42.22 4.79
C SER A 622 24.35 -40.80 4.95
N ALA A 623 24.01 -40.45 6.20
CA ALA A 623 23.99 -39.08 6.75
C ALA A 623 23.11 -38.02 6.07
N SER A 624 21.79 -38.17 6.14
CA SER A 624 20.93 -37.16 6.81
C SER A 624 19.49 -37.63 6.99
N SER A 625 18.91 -37.40 8.18
CA SER A 625 17.47 -37.67 8.41
C SER A 625 16.63 -36.55 7.80
N GLN A 626 16.29 -36.64 6.52
CA GLN A 626 15.52 -35.60 5.84
C GLN A 626 14.13 -35.43 6.50
N GLU A 627 13.81 -34.20 6.89
CA GLU A 627 12.55 -33.86 7.56
C GLU A 627 11.47 -33.48 6.54
N TRP A 628 10.24 -33.90 6.81
CA TRP A 628 9.04 -33.57 6.04
C TRP A 628 8.01 -32.85 6.88
N VAL A 629 7.16 -32.08 6.19
CA VAL A 629 5.96 -31.48 6.76
C VAL A 629 4.73 -31.85 5.93
N THR A 630 3.59 -31.96 6.59
CA THR A 630 2.27 -32.06 5.95
C THR A 630 1.22 -31.40 6.87
N LEU A 631 -0.04 -31.31 6.44
CA LEU A 631 -1.10 -30.85 7.34
C LEU A 631 -1.25 -31.83 8.52
N SER A 632 -1.72 -31.36 9.68
CA SER A 632 -2.02 -32.27 10.79
C SER A 632 -3.26 -33.13 10.51
N THR A 633 -3.44 -34.17 11.32
CA THR A 633 -4.68 -34.96 11.31
C THR A 633 -5.89 -34.15 11.80
N GLU A 634 -5.72 -33.24 12.76
CA GLU A 634 -6.79 -32.37 13.27
C GLU A 634 -7.22 -31.31 12.23
N GLU A 635 -6.26 -30.69 11.56
CA GLU A 635 -6.52 -29.73 10.48
C GLU A 635 -7.27 -30.41 9.33
N ARG A 636 -6.93 -31.67 8.99
CA ARG A 636 -7.73 -32.48 8.06
C ARG A 636 -9.14 -32.78 8.60
N ARG A 637 -9.30 -33.08 9.89
CA ARG A 637 -10.59 -33.38 10.53
C ARG A 637 -11.57 -32.21 10.48
N ILE A 638 -11.09 -30.97 10.67
CA ILE A 638 -11.89 -29.74 10.48
C ILE A 638 -12.01 -29.32 8.99
N GLY A 639 -11.62 -30.20 8.07
CA GLY A 639 -11.73 -29.99 6.63
C GLY A 639 -10.68 -29.06 6.03
N ARG A 640 -9.63 -28.70 6.76
CA ARG A 640 -8.57 -27.72 6.42
C ARG A 640 -9.01 -26.26 6.50
N GLU A 641 -9.75 -25.87 7.54
CA GLU A 641 -10.27 -24.49 7.69
C GLU A 641 -9.15 -23.45 7.86
N THR A 642 -8.19 -23.73 8.73
CA THR A 642 -7.08 -22.83 9.10
C THR A 642 -6.12 -22.63 7.93
N PHE A 643 -5.80 -23.72 7.24
CA PHE A 643 -4.98 -23.76 6.04
C PHE A 643 -5.58 -22.88 4.93
N ASP A 644 -6.87 -23.08 4.60
CA ASP A 644 -7.57 -22.27 3.60
C ASP A 644 -7.64 -20.79 4.01
N PHE A 645 -7.85 -20.47 5.30
CA PHE A 645 -7.82 -19.10 5.81
C PHE A 645 -6.51 -18.38 5.44
N TYR A 646 -5.36 -19.01 5.72
CA TYR A 646 -4.05 -18.46 5.40
C TYR A 646 -3.85 -18.30 3.88
N CYS A 647 -4.28 -19.29 3.09
CA CYS A 647 -4.23 -19.17 1.64
C CYS A 647 -5.13 -18.02 1.10
N PHE A 648 -6.34 -17.84 1.64
CA PHE A 648 -7.26 -16.77 1.23
C PHE A 648 -6.78 -15.36 1.56
N LEU A 649 -5.96 -15.18 2.60
CA LEU A 649 -5.32 -13.89 2.87
C LEU A 649 -4.35 -13.50 1.75
N MET A 650 -3.55 -14.45 1.29
CA MET A 650 -2.37 -14.21 0.45
C MET A 650 -2.63 -14.31 -1.06
N TRP A 651 -3.54 -15.19 -1.49
CA TRP A 651 -3.80 -15.42 -2.91
C TRP A 651 -4.13 -14.18 -3.76
N PRO A 652 -4.87 -13.15 -3.28
CA PRO A 652 -5.08 -11.93 -4.05
C PRO A 652 -3.77 -11.30 -4.57
N PHE A 653 -2.71 -11.32 -3.76
CA PHE A 653 -1.40 -10.75 -4.11
C PHE A 653 -0.64 -11.66 -5.10
N VAL A 654 -0.71 -12.98 -4.93
CA VAL A 654 -0.14 -13.96 -5.87
C VAL A 654 -0.80 -13.84 -7.25
N GLU A 655 -2.12 -13.63 -7.29
CA GLU A 655 -2.83 -13.39 -8.54
C GLU A 655 -2.46 -12.06 -9.21
N THR A 656 -2.24 -10.98 -8.45
CA THR A 656 -1.73 -9.71 -9.03
C THR A 656 -0.35 -9.90 -9.68
N TYR A 657 0.55 -10.63 -9.02
CA TYR A 657 1.91 -10.85 -9.54
C TYR A 657 1.91 -11.74 -10.79
N TRP A 658 1.05 -12.76 -10.82
CA TRP A 658 0.81 -13.54 -12.03
C TRP A 658 0.22 -12.70 -13.16
N LEU A 659 -0.83 -11.90 -12.87
CA LEU A 659 -1.42 -10.98 -13.85
C LEU A 659 -0.39 -10.00 -14.41
N ALA A 660 0.48 -9.42 -13.58
CA ALA A 660 1.54 -8.52 -14.01
C ALA A 660 2.55 -9.24 -14.94
N CYS A 661 2.95 -10.47 -14.61
CA CYS A 661 3.87 -11.28 -15.41
C CYS A 661 3.28 -11.64 -16.78
N VAL A 662 2.05 -12.16 -16.80
CA VAL A 662 1.32 -12.49 -18.04
C VAL A 662 1.01 -11.23 -18.86
N SER A 663 0.78 -10.08 -18.21
CA SER A 663 0.56 -8.81 -18.92
C SER A 663 1.77 -8.35 -19.75
N LEU A 664 2.97 -8.89 -19.52
CA LEU A 664 4.14 -8.60 -20.36
C LEU A 664 3.96 -9.11 -21.81
N TYR A 665 3.12 -10.11 -22.05
CA TYR A 665 2.73 -10.49 -23.42
C TYR A 665 1.93 -9.40 -24.16
N THR A 666 1.41 -8.38 -23.45
CA THR A 666 0.78 -7.20 -24.07
C THR A 666 1.79 -6.19 -24.66
N ILE A 667 3.10 -6.37 -24.41
CA ILE A 667 4.17 -5.51 -24.94
C ILE A 667 5.20 -6.26 -25.79
N VAL A 668 5.02 -7.56 -26.04
CA VAL A 668 5.83 -8.32 -27.00
C VAL A 668 5.60 -7.77 -28.42
N PRO A 669 6.66 -7.34 -29.14
CA PRO A 669 6.49 -6.76 -30.46
C PRO A 669 5.88 -7.74 -31.47
N SER A 670 5.19 -7.19 -32.47
CA SER A 670 4.60 -7.99 -33.55
C SER A 670 5.66 -8.43 -34.55
N ALA A 671 5.57 -9.67 -35.07
CA ALA A 671 6.44 -10.12 -36.15
C ALA A 671 6.40 -9.19 -37.39
N LYS A 672 5.28 -8.50 -37.63
CA LYS A 672 5.14 -7.47 -38.69
C LYS A 672 5.95 -6.17 -38.46
N VAL A 673 6.57 -6.00 -37.29
CA VAL A 673 7.40 -4.83 -36.95
C VAL A 673 8.89 -5.13 -37.06
N VAL A 674 9.30 -6.40 -36.87
CA VAL A 674 10.72 -6.82 -36.93
C VAL A 674 11.11 -7.20 -38.36
N GLY A 675 10.81 -6.30 -39.31
CA GLY A 675 11.45 -6.29 -40.62
C GLY A 675 12.87 -5.74 -40.46
N ALA A 676 13.85 -6.45 -41.01
CA ALA A 676 15.29 -6.15 -40.91
C ALA A 676 15.94 -6.28 -39.51
N GLY A 677 16.13 -7.54 -39.08
CA GLY A 677 17.45 -7.99 -38.61
C GLY A 677 17.91 -7.68 -37.17
N GLN A 678 17.22 -6.87 -36.37
CA GLN A 678 17.56 -6.67 -34.95
C GLN A 678 16.36 -6.70 -34.00
N LEU A 679 16.55 -7.39 -32.87
CA LEU A 679 15.64 -7.42 -31.72
C LEU A 679 15.75 -6.11 -30.93
N GLN A 680 14.91 -5.13 -31.28
CA GLN A 680 14.82 -3.86 -30.54
C GLN A 680 13.84 -3.95 -29.37
N LEU A 681 14.13 -3.20 -28.29
CA LEU A 681 13.25 -3.05 -27.14
C LEU A 681 12.01 -2.25 -27.52
N HIS A 682 10.83 -2.88 -27.52
CA HIS A 682 9.57 -2.21 -27.76
C HIS A 682 9.09 -1.50 -26.47
N TRP A 683 9.20 -0.17 -26.45
CA TRP A 683 8.84 0.68 -25.32
C TRP A 683 7.37 1.10 -25.35
N VAL A 684 6.75 1.15 -24.17
CA VAL A 684 5.38 1.63 -23.95
C VAL A 684 5.36 2.56 -22.74
N ASP A 685 4.45 3.54 -22.67
CA ASP A 685 4.28 4.35 -21.45
C ASP A 685 3.74 3.48 -20.29
N GLU A 686 4.33 3.61 -19.09
CA GLU A 686 4.00 2.83 -17.90
C GLU A 686 2.52 2.93 -17.53
N ARG A 687 1.88 4.09 -17.75
CA ARG A 687 0.46 4.32 -17.42
C ARG A 687 -0.44 3.63 -18.44
N VAL A 688 -0.07 3.64 -19.72
CA VAL A 688 -0.76 2.87 -20.78
C VAL A 688 -0.62 1.38 -20.52
N PHE A 689 0.57 0.91 -20.15
CA PHE A 689 0.78 -0.49 -19.75
C PHE A 689 -0.06 -0.90 -18.53
N LEU A 690 -0.06 -0.08 -17.47
CA LEU A 690 -0.90 -0.32 -16.27
C LEU A 690 -2.39 -0.36 -16.62
N LYS A 691 -2.90 0.54 -17.48
CA LYS A 691 -4.28 0.47 -17.98
C LYS A 691 -4.56 -0.85 -18.71
N ARG A 692 -3.67 -1.29 -19.60
CA ARG A 692 -3.79 -2.59 -20.29
C ARG A 692 -3.83 -3.76 -19.31
N CYS A 693 -2.94 -3.78 -18.31
CA CYS A 693 -2.96 -4.78 -17.23
C CYS A 693 -4.32 -4.82 -16.50
N GLN A 694 -4.84 -3.65 -16.13
CA GLN A 694 -6.13 -3.54 -15.41
C GLN A 694 -7.35 -3.86 -16.30
N HIS A 695 -7.29 -3.65 -17.61
CA HIS A 695 -8.36 -4.06 -18.53
C HIS A 695 -8.31 -5.57 -18.78
N PHE A 696 -7.14 -6.11 -19.12
CA PHE A 696 -6.89 -7.54 -19.31
C PHE A 696 -7.29 -8.36 -18.07
N GLY A 697 -6.92 -7.89 -16.86
CA GLY A 697 -7.33 -8.52 -15.61
C GLY A 697 -8.83 -8.51 -15.34
N ARG A 698 -9.57 -7.47 -15.77
CA ARG A 698 -11.05 -7.46 -15.71
C ARG A 698 -11.65 -8.55 -16.60
N THR A 699 -11.09 -8.75 -17.80
CA THR A 699 -11.51 -9.82 -18.72
C THR A 699 -11.23 -11.19 -18.12
N LEU A 700 -10.00 -11.45 -17.64
CA LEU A 700 -9.65 -12.74 -17.02
C LEU A 700 -10.48 -13.05 -15.76
N TYR A 701 -10.82 -12.05 -14.94
CA TYR A 701 -11.73 -12.25 -13.80
C TYR A 701 -13.16 -12.57 -14.27
N SER A 702 -13.64 -11.90 -15.32
CA SER A 702 -14.98 -12.14 -15.88
C SER A 702 -15.10 -13.52 -16.56
N GLU A 703 -14.03 -14.02 -17.15
CA GLU A 703 -13.94 -15.38 -17.71
C GLU A 703 -13.60 -16.48 -16.67
N GLY A 704 -13.30 -16.10 -15.42
CA GLY A 704 -12.97 -17.04 -14.34
C GLY A 704 -11.53 -17.59 -14.35
N ASP A 705 -10.63 -16.99 -15.13
CA ASP A 705 -9.19 -17.28 -15.13
C ASP A 705 -8.44 -16.56 -13.99
N LEU A 706 -9.04 -15.54 -13.37
CA LEU A 706 -8.64 -14.98 -12.07
C LEU A 706 -9.72 -15.25 -11.02
N SER A 707 -9.32 -15.62 -9.81
CA SER A 707 -10.22 -15.87 -8.67
C SER A 707 -10.61 -14.59 -7.92
N TYR A 708 -9.73 -13.58 -7.89
CA TYR A 708 -9.87 -12.37 -7.08
C TYR A 708 -9.90 -11.11 -7.96
N PHE A 709 -10.94 -10.29 -7.81
CA PHE A 709 -10.98 -9.00 -8.49
C PHE A 709 -9.93 -8.03 -7.94
N GLU A 710 -9.51 -8.22 -6.69
CA GLU A 710 -8.39 -7.50 -6.08
C GLU A 710 -7.07 -7.64 -6.87
N ALA A 711 -6.93 -8.65 -7.74
CA ALA A 711 -5.76 -8.81 -8.61
C ALA A 711 -5.53 -7.62 -9.55
N VAL A 712 -6.56 -6.83 -9.89
CA VAL A 712 -6.43 -5.64 -10.74
C VAL A 712 -6.04 -4.37 -9.98
N ASN A 713 -5.70 -4.47 -8.69
CA ASN A 713 -5.30 -3.34 -7.86
C ASN A 713 -4.04 -2.65 -8.40
N LYS A 714 -4.15 -1.36 -8.72
CA LYS A 714 -3.08 -0.53 -9.29
C LYS A 714 -1.81 -0.41 -8.43
N GLU A 715 -1.93 -0.27 -7.11
CA GLU A 715 -0.75 -0.17 -6.22
C GLU A 715 0.03 -1.49 -6.21
N THR A 716 -0.69 -2.62 -6.08
CA THR A 716 -0.09 -3.96 -6.09
C THR A 716 0.48 -4.31 -7.48
N LEU A 717 -0.16 -3.90 -8.57
CA LEU A 717 0.40 -4.04 -9.92
C LEU A 717 1.70 -3.23 -10.09
N GLN A 718 1.78 -1.99 -9.57
CA GLN A 718 3.01 -1.19 -9.62
C GLN A 718 4.15 -1.79 -8.78
N ASN A 719 3.85 -2.41 -7.64
CA ASN A 719 4.84 -3.13 -6.83
C ASN A 719 5.31 -4.43 -7.52
N ALA A 720 4.40 -5.16 -8.19
CA ALA A 720 4.72 -6.34 -8.99
C ALA A 720 5.62 -5.98 -10.19
N ILE A 721 5.30 -4.90 -10.93
CA ILE A 721 6.14 -4.39 -12.03
C ILE A 721 7.52 -3.97 -11.51
N ARG A 722 7.61 -3.30 -10.35
CA ARG A 722 8.90 -2.97 -9.71
C ARG A 722 9.70 -4.24 -9.38
N ARG A 723 9.05 -5.30 -8.88
CA ARG A 723 9.72 -6.59 -8.63
C ARG A 723 10.21 -7.25 -9.92
N LEU A 724 9.40 -7.26 -10.98
CA LEU A 724 9.79 -7.80 -12.29
C LEU A 724 10.97 -7.02 -12.90
N MET A 725 11.07 -5.72 -12.62
CA MET A 725 12.25 -4.90 -12.96
C MET A 725 13.48 -5.28 -12.12
N GLU A 726 13.35 -5.44 -10.80
CA GLU A 726 14.42 -5.93 -9.92
C GLU A 726 14.88 -7.36 -10.26
N MET A 727 14.04 -8.16 -10.91
CA MET A 727 14.36 -9.50 -11.42
C MET A 727 14.97 -9.49 -12.84
N GLY A 728 15.17 -8.30 -13.45
CA GLY A 728 15.71 -8.17 -14.80
C GLY A 728 14.77 -8.61 -15.94
N VAL A 729 13.50 -8.90 -15.63
CA VAL A 729 12.45 -9.24 -16.60
C VAL A 729 12.03 -8.00 -17.39
N VAL A 730 12.01 -6.85 -16.71
CA VAL A 730 11.48 -5.58 -17.22
C VAL A 730 12.53 -4.48 -17.13
N VAL A 731 12.61 -3.62 -18.14
CA VAL A 731 13.42 -2.41 -18.12
C VAL A 731 12.50 -1.19 -18.03
N ILE A 732 12.82 -0.23 -17.15
CA ILE A 732 12.07 1.03 -17.00
C ILE A 732 13.01 2.22 -17.18
N ARG A 733 12.67 3.16 -18.07
CA ARG A 733 13.44 4.38 -18.35
C ARG A 733 12.57 5.62 -18.14
N LYS A 734 13.11 6.63 -17.46
CA LYS A 734 12.42 7.92 -17.20
C LYS A 734 12.91 9.00 -18.17
N GLY A 735 12.02 9.93 -18.56
CA GLY A 735 12.34 11.08 -19.40
C GLY A 735 11.68 11.04 -20.79
N ALA A 736 12.39 11.58 -21.79
CA ALA A 736 12.00 11.55 -23.21
C ALA A 736 11.87 10.11 -23.74
N HIS A 737 11.26 9.95 -24.93
CA HIS A 737 11.07 8.62 -25.53
C HIS A 737 12.43 7.96 -25.78
N PRO A 738 12.64 6.69 -25.39
CA PRO A 738 13.95 6.05 -25.47
C PRO A 738 14.58 6.10 -26.86
N ASP A 739 13.75 5.94 -27.89
CA ASP A 739 14.16 5.90 -29.30
C ASP A 739 14.40 7.29 -29.90
N THR A 740 13.94 8.38 -29.25
CA THR A 740 14.33 9.76 -29.65
C THR A 740 15.75 10.13 -29.21
N GLY A 741 16.43 9.24 -28.49
CA GLY A 741 17.80 9.44 -27.98
C GLY A 741 18.93 8.82 -28.81
N SER A 742 18.64 8.11 -29.91
CA SER A 742 19.66 7.44 -30.73
C SER A 742 19.70 7.98 -32.15
N ALA A 743 20.82 8.64 -32.49
CA ALA A 743 21.27 8.99 -33.84
C ALA A 743 20.25 9.64 -34.82
N VAL A 744 20.19 10.98 -34.83
CA VAL A 744 20.18 11.84 -36.05
C VAL A 744 20.15 13.33 -35.66
N LEU A 745 19.32 13.71 -34.69
CA LEU A 745 18.99 15.11 -34.35
C LEU A 745 20.06 15.86 -33.52
N GLN A 746 21.34 15.77 -33.92
CA GLN A 746 22.41 16.67 -33.47
C GLN A 746 23.23 17.30 -34.60
N LYS A 747 22.85 17.10 -35.88
CA LYS A 747 23.51 17.75 -37.02
C LYS A 747 22.69 18.80 -37.79
N GLU A 748 21.36 18.74 -37.76
CA GLU A 748 20.52 19.61 -38.60
C GLU A 748 19.87 20.78 -37.83
N ALA A 749 19.76 20.69 -36.49
CA ALA A 749 19.21 21.74 -35.64
C ALA A 749 20.18 22.93 -35.40
N LYS A 750 20.91 23.36 -36.45
CA LYS A 750 21.96 24.39 -36.34
C LYS A 750 21.90 25.53 -37.35
N ASP A 751 21.16 25.37 -38.46
CA ASP A 751 21.02 26.43 -39.48
C ASP A 751 19.66 27.16 -39.44
N ASP A 752 18.56 26.50 -39.06
CA ASP A 752 17.23 27.14 -38.99
C ASP A 752 16.97 27.84 -37.65
N GLY A 753 17.02 29.18 -37.67
CA GLY A 753 16.90 30.07 -36.51
C GLY A 753 15.49 30.22 -35.90
N ILE A 754 14.79 29.13 -35.64
CA ILE A 754 13.45 29.12 -35.02
C ILE A 754 13.57 29.26 -33.50
N LYS A 755 12.88 30.24 -32.91
CA LYS A 755 12.85 30.45 -31.45
C LYS A 755 12.08 29.34 -30.75
N GLU A 756 12.73 28.64 -29.83
CA GLU A 756 12.07 27.70 -28.92
C GLU A 756 10.98 28.39 -28.10
N LYS A 757 9.71 28.06 -28.35
CA LYS A 757 8.65 28.20 -27.34
C LYS A 757 8.70 26.96 -26.47
N GLY A 758 9.19 27.10 -25.24
CA GLY A 758 9.42 25.99 -24.32
C GLY A 758 8.23 25.05 -24.17
N VAL A 759 8.29 23.91 -24.86
CA VAL A 759 7.42 22.77 -24.62
C VAL A 759 7.80 22.22 -23.25
N LYS A 760 6.86 22.17 -22.31
CA LYS A 760 7.09 21.53 -21.02
C LYS A 760 7.24 20.03 -21.27
N GLU A 761 8.48 19.53 -21.20
CA GLU A 761 8.75 18.10 -21.27
C GLU A 761 7.99 17.36 -20.16
N GLY A 762 6.92 16.67 -20.55
CA GLY A 762 6.17 15.81 -19.67
C GLY A 762 6.97 14.53 -19.41
N GLY A 763 7.90 14.57 -18.45
CA GLY A 763 8.78 13.45 -18.12
C GLY A 763 8.04 12.12 -17.97
N GLY A 764 8.13 11.29 -18.99
CA GLY A 764 7.48 10.00 -19.08
C GLY A 764 8.18 8.93 -18.24
N SER A 765 7.50 7.79 -18.08
CA SER A 765 8.09 6.55 -17.57
C SER A 765 7.77 5.48 -18.59
N TRP A 766 8.81 4.90 -19.19
CA TRP A 766 8.71 3.97 -20.32
C TRP A 766 9.10 2.57 -19.86
N ILE A 767 8.30 1.57 -20.21
CA ILE A 767 8.48 0.17 -19.85
C ILE A 767 8.72 -0.67 -21.11
N ALA A 768 9.68 -1.61 -21.03
CA ALA A 768 9.95 -2.60 -22.07
C ALA A 768 10.23 -3.99 -21.45
N LEU A 769 9.91 -5.05 -22.19
CA LEU A 769 10.30 -6.42 -21.86
C LEU A 769 11.79 -6.63 -22.18
N SER A 770 12.55 -7.16 -21.23
CA SER A 770 13.99 -7.43 -21.41
C SER A 770 14.24 -8.47 -22.50
N LEU A 771 15.25 -8.26 -23.36
CA LEU A 771 15.57 -9.14 -24.49
C LEU A 771 15.82 -10.59 -24.04
N THR A 772 16.45 -10.80 -22.88
CA THR A 772 16.74 -12.12 -22.31
C THR A 772 15.51 -12.88 -21.80
N TRP A 773 14.36 -12.21 -21.78
CA TRP A 773 13.04 -12.72 -21.38
C TRP A 773 12.00 -12.68 -22.52
N MET A 774 12.38 -12.25 -23.73
CA MET A 774 11.47 -12.32 -24.89
C MET A 774 11.19 -13.79 -25.27
N PRO A 775 9.95 -14.14 -25.67
CA PRO A 775 9.64 -15.51 -26.09
C PRO A 775 10.32 -15.81 -27.42
N THR A 776 11.23 -16.79 -27.44
CA THR A 776 12.05 -17.17 -28.62
C THR A 776 11.20 -17.44 -29.86
N ASN A 777 10.07 -18.12 -29.67
CA ASN A 777 9.13 -18.50 -30.74
C ASN A 777 8.43 -17.32 -31.45
N SER A 778 8.68 -16.08 -31.04
CA SER A 778 8.15 -14.87 -31.70
C SER A 778 8.92 -14.48 -32.97
N PHE A 779 10.12 -15.03 -33.17
CA PHE A 779 11.06 -14.69 -34.24
C PHE A 779 11.76 -15.95 -34.77
N PRO A 780 12.24 -15.98 -36.04
CA PRO A 780 13.20 -17.00 -36.47
C PRO A 780 14.49 -16.89 -35.64
N GLU A 781 15.21 -18.00 -35.46
CA GLU A 781 16.46 -18.00 -34.71
C GLU A 781 17.49 -17.05 -35.37
N PRO A 782 18.05 -16.07 -34.64
CA PRO A 782 19.20 -15.33 -35.11
C PRO A 782 20.43 -16.25 -35.06
N GLU A 783 21.19 -16.31 -36.16
CA GLU A 783 22.53 -16.91 -36.13
C GLU A 783 23.41 -16.18 -35.09
N LEU A 784 24.33 -16.90 -34.46
CA LEU A 784 25.09 -16.39 -33.31
C LEU A 784 25.94 -15.18 -33.71
N ILE A 785 25.54 -13.99 -33.23
CA ILE A 785 26.43 -12.83 -33.13
C ILE A 785 27.16 -12.93 -31.78
N VAL A 786 28.48 -12.73 -31.83
CA VAL A 786 29.40 -12.89 -30.69
C VAL A 786 29.09 -11.87 -29.58
N GLU A 787 29.32 -12.27 -28.33
CA GLU A 787 29.14 -11.42 -27.14
C GLU A 787 30.02 -10.15 -27.20
N PRO A 788 29.46 -8.96 -26.93
CA PRO A 788 30.25 -7.83 -26.47
C PRO A 788 30.61 -8.03 -24.98
N GLU A 789 31.87 -7.77 -24.62
CA GLU A 789 32.36 -8.00 -23.26
C GLU A 789 31.57 -7.21 -22.21
N VAL A 790 31.08 -7.91 -21.17
CA VAL A 790 30.50 -7.27 -20.00
C VAL A 790 31.63 -6.74 -19.13
N LEU A 791 31.84 -5.41 -19.17
CA LEU A 791 32.73 -4.72 -18.24
C LEU A 791 32.24 -4.90 -16.80
N HIS A 792 32.90 -5.82 -16.08
CA HIS A 792 32.74 -5.99 -14.63
C HIS A 792 33.19 -4.73 -13.91
N VAL A 793 32.26 -4.03 -13.26
CA VAL A 793 32.58 -3.02 -12.24
C VAL A 793 32.48 -3.69 -10.87
N GLU A 794 33.56 -4.34 -10.46
CA GLU A 794 33.76 -4.77 -9.08
C GLU A 794 34.50 -3.68 -8.29
N GLU A 795 33.78 -2.87 -7.52
CA GLU A 795 34.38 -2.01 -6.48
C GLU A 795 34.04 -2.52 -5.07
N VAL A 796 34.80 -3.54 -4.68
CA VAL A 796 35.54 -3.63 -3.41
C VAL A 796 34.89 -2.95 -2.18
N CYS A 797 34.14 -3.74 -1.40
CA CYS A 797 34.07 -3.51 0.05
C CYS A 797 35.30 -4.12 0.72
N ARG A 798 36.35 -3.32 0.94
CA ARG A 798 37.52 -3.71 1.75
C ARG A 798 37.19 -3.59 3.24
N VAL A 799 37.16 -4.72 3.94
CA VAL A 799 37.32 -4.79 5.40
C VAL A 799 38.59 -5.60 5.68
N SER A 800 39.41 -5.12 6.62
CA SER A 800 40.72 -5.72 6.89
C SER A 800 40.62 -7.06 7.63
N ALA A 801 41.47 -8.00 7.25
CA ALA A 801 41.87 -9.15 8.04
C ALA A 801 43.37 -9.40 7.79
N ASN A 802 44.14 -9.58 8.87
CA ASN A 802 45.61 -9.61 8.80
C ASN A 802 46.18 -10.90 8.20
N ASP A 803 47.44 -10.81 7.77
CA ASP A 803 48.27 -11.93 7.37
C ASP A 803 48.41 -13.01 8.46
N ASN A 804 48.36 -14.28 8.04
CA ASN A 804 49.34 -15.31 8.41
C ASN A 804 49.05 -16.62 7.65
N ALA A 805 49.98 -17.03 6.79
CA ALA A 805 50.06 -18.38 6.22
C ALA A 805 51.20 -19.14 6.94
N PRO A 806 51.24 -20.49 6.90
CA PRO A 806 51.87 -21.14 5.73
C PRO A 806 51.28 -22.49 5.26
N SER A 807 51.39 -22.72 3.95
CA SER A 807 51.54 -23.97 3.18
C SER A 807 51.21 -25.36 3.77
N ASN A 808 50.35 -26.12 3.06
CA ASN A 808 50.70 -27.36 2.31
C ASN A 808 49.49 -27.79 1.43
N VAL A 809 49.64 -28.00 0.10
CA VAL A 809 49.97 -29.28 -0.60
C VAL A 809 48.94 -30.39 -0.29
N SER A 810 48.15 -30.97 -1.22
CA SER A 810 47.85 -30.73 -2.67
C SER A 810 46.51 -31.47 -3.02
N GLU A 811 45.98 -31.80 -4.23
CA GLU A 811 46.43 -31.76 -5.65
C GLU A 811 45.23 -31.92 -6.66
N TYR A 812 45.51 -32.35 -7.90
CA TYR A 812 44.64 -32.89 -8.98
C TYR A 812 43.45 -32.08 -9.57
N ALA A 813 43.78 -31.41 -10.67
CA ALA A 813 42.94 -30.98 -11.81
C ALA A 813 42.27 -32.16 -12.59
N LYS A 814 41.32 -32.02 -13.55
CA LYS A 814 40.59 -30.89 -14.22
C LYS A 814 39.30 -31.46 -14.90
N PRO A 815 38.34 -30.63 -15.39
CA PRO A 815 37.05 -31.10 -15.92
C PRO A 815 37.04 -31.39 -17.44
N LEU A 816 36.04 -32.16 -17.91
CA LEU A 816 35.87 -32.51 -19.33
C LEU A 816 34.50 -32.14 -19.95
N ARG A 817 34.61 -31.67 -21.19
CA ARG A 817 33.61 -31.08 -22.09
C ARG A 817 32.30 -31.86 -22.29
N ARG A 818 31.19 -31.12 -22.42
CA ARG A 818 30.00 -31.55 -23.19
C ARG A 818 30.31 -31.60 -24.70
N ARG A 819 29.73 -32.55 -25.43
CA ARG A 819 29.54 -32.49 -26.90
C ARG A 819 28.18 -33.07 -27.29
N LYS A 820 27.51 -32.47 -28.27
CA LYS A 820 26.31 -33.01 -28.93
C LYS A 820 26.69 -34.19 -29.84
N TRP A 821 25.76 -35.13 -30.04
CA TRP A 821 25.57 -35.88 -31.30
C TRP A 821 24.07 -36.23 -31.45
N GLY A 822 23.67 -36.61 -32.64
CA GLY A 822 22.33 -37.11 -32.99
C GLY A 822 22.32 -37.63 -34.43
N GLY A 823 21.25 -38.31 -34.84
CA GLY A 823 21.08 -38.84 -36.19
C GLY A 823 20.84 -40.36 -36.26
N HIS A 824 20.02 -40.76 -37.23
CA HIS A 824 19.63 -42.13 -37.60
C HIS A 824 20.85 -42.99 -38.06
N MET A 825 20.81 -44.33 -38.20
CA MET A 825 19.78 -45.17 -38.86
C MET A 825 19.69 -46.62 -38.34
N GLU A 826 18.56 -47.26 -38.74
CA GLU A 826 18.32 -48.64 -39.24
C GLU A 826 19.35 -49.77 -38.94
N GLY A 827 18.96 -51.03 -38.75
CA GLY A 827 17.63 -51.67 -38.80
C GLY A 827 17.76 -53.17 -39.15
N PHE A 828 16.72 -53.99 -38.99
CA PHE A 828 16.68 -55.37 -39.57
C PHE A 828 15.23 -55.90 -39.77
N GLN A 829 15.08 -56.85 -40.69
CA GLN A 829 13.82 -57.51 -41.13
C GLN A 829 13.84 -59.03 -40.80
N VAL A 830 12.78 -59.84 -40.96
CA VAL A 830 11.48 -59.70 -41.68
C VAL A 830 10.31 -60.06 -40.71
N PHE A 831 9.12 -60.65 -40.99
CA PHE A 831 8.46 -61.26 -42.17
C PHE A 831 6.91 -61.08 -42.13
N SER A 832 6.12 -62.09 -42.49
CA SER A 832 4.64 -62.10 -42.63
C SER A 832 4.10 -63.52 -42.29
N SER A 833 2.80 -63.91 -42.34
CA SER A 833 1.59 -63.33 -42.95
C SER A 833 0.26 -63.90 -42.37
N THR A 834 -0.88 -63.33 -42.81
CA THR A 834 -2.21 -63.95 -43.10
C THR A 834 -3.22 -64.41 -42.01
N GLN A 835 -4.49 -64.00 -42.27
CA GLN A 835 -5.79 -64.69 -42.09
C GLN A 835 -6.61 -64.63 -40.77
N GLN A 836 -7.93 -64.68 -40.99
CA GLN A 836 -9.11 -64.72 -40.09
C GLN A 836 -9.87 -66.06 -40.35
N PRO A 837 -11.06 -66.35 -39.76
CA PRO A 837 -11.50 -66.32 -38.36
C PRO A 837 -12.30 -67.60 -37.92
N SER A 838 -12.57 -67.75 -36.62
CA SER A 838 -13.76 -68.43 -36.06
C SER A 838 -14.01 -67.90 -34.62
N ASN A 839 -15.20 -67.74 -34.04
CA ASN A 839 -16.57 -68.31 -34.14
C ASN A 839 -16.80 -69.69 -33.49
N ASP A 840 -17.41 -69.66 -32.29
CA ASP A 840 -18.31 -70.64 -31.64
C ASP A 840 -18.91 -69.92 -30.39
N ALA A 841 -20.16 -70.10 -29.94
CA ALA A 841 -21.32 -70.81 -30.51
C ALA A 841 -22.67 -70.23 -29.97
N ASN A 842 -23.73 -70.35 -30.79
CA ASN A 842 -25.14 -70.80 -30.54
C ASN A 842 -25.66 -70.98 -29.09
N SER A 843 -26.97 -70.88 -28.77
CA SER A 843 -28.21 -70.61 -29.56
C SER A 843 -29.44 -70.30 -28.66
N GLU A 844 -30.55 -69.87 -29.28
CA GLU A 844 -32.02 -70.09 -29.04
C GLU A 844 -32.50 -70.79 -27.73
N SER A 845 -33.69 -70.55 -27.16
CA SER A 845 -34.97 -69.87 -27.53
C SER A 845 -35.57 -69.14 -26.28
N ASP A 846 -36.74 -68.47 -26.20
CA ASP A 846 -38.11 -68.84 -26.65
C ASP A 846 -39.14 -67.68 -26.59
N LEU A 847 -40.41 -67.97 -26.90
CA LEU A 847 -41.48 -66.99 -27.26
C LEU A 847 -42.65 -66.82 -26.25
N ASN A 848 -43.44 -65.76 -26.50
CA ASN A 848 -44.86 -65.54 -26.15
C ASN A 848 -45.31 -65.31 -24.69
N THR A 849 -45.86 -64.11 -24.45
CA THR A 849 -47.27 -63.83 -24.05
C THR A 849 -47.39 -62.33 -23.68
N LEU A 850 -48.53 -61.63 -23.67
CA LEU A 850 -49.76 -61.52 -24.47
C LEU A 850 -50.63 -60.49 -23.71
N SER A 851 -51.53 -59.79 -24.40
CA SER A 851 -52.64 -58.97 -23.85
C SER A 851 -52.36 -57.87 -22.80
N GLN A 852 -52.55 -56.61 -23.22
CA GLN A 852 -53.49 -55.70 -22.54
C GLN A 852 -54.30 -54.93 -23.59
N GLY A 853 -55.59 -54.68 -23.33
CA GLY A 853 -56.52 -53.97 -24.20
C GLY A 853 -57.90 -53.84 -23.54
N THR A 854 -58.74 -52.95 -24.09
CA THR A 854 -60.09 -52.54 -23.59
C THR A 854 -60.08 -51.94 -22.17
N SER A 855 -60.49 -50.68 -21.92
CA SER A 855 -61.86 -50.10 -22.01
C SER A 855 -62.87 -50.85 -21.13
N GLU A 856 -63.76 -50.25 -20.35
CA GLU A 856 -64.45 -48.94 -20.43
C GLU A 856 -64.51 -48.27 -19.02
N LEU A 857 -65.42 -47.36 -18.57
CA LEU A 857 -66.71 -46.82 -19.04
C LEU A 857 -67.06 -45.55 -18.21
N THR A 858 -67.59 -44.47 -18.80
CA THR A 858 -68.74 -43.67 -18.28
C THR A 858 -69.23 -42.63 -19.31
N ASP A 859 -70.55 -42.49 -19.40
CA ASP A 859 -71.34 -41.62 -20.30
C ASP A 859 -71.08 -40.11 -20.15
N LYS A 860 -71.02 -39.32 -21.24
CA LYS A 860 -72.10 -38.80 -22.12
C LYS A 860 -73.18 -37.97 -21.42
N ILE A 861 -73.39 -36.75 -21.93
CA ILE A 861 -74.70 -36.19 -22.33
C ILE A 861 -74.43 -35.00 -23.29
N LEU A 862 -75.30 -34.82 -24.28
CA LEU A 862 -75.31 -33.74 -25.28
C LEU A 862 -76.67 -32.99 -25.17
N PRO A 863 -76.78 -31.76 -25.68
CA PRO A 863 -77.47 -31.64 -26.98
C PRO A 863 -76.88 -30.58 -27.93
N ASP A 864 -77.06 -30.81 -29.22
CA ASP A 864 -76.75 -29.89 -30.32
C ASP A 864 -77.85 -28.84 -30.53
N LEU A 865 -77.53 -27.79 -31.29
CA LEU A 865 -78.47 -27.19 -32.25
C LEU A 865 -77.72 -26.32 -33.29
N ASP A 866 -77.89 -26.64 -34.57
CA ASP A 866 -77.27 -25.94 -35.71
C ASP A 866 -77.97 -24.62 -36.06
N THR A 867 -77.22 -23.63 -36.57
CA THR A 867 -77.26 -23.18 -37.99
C THR A 867 -76.50 -21.87 -38.23
N THR A 868 -76.10 -21.65 -39.49
CA THR A 868 -75.29 -20.53 -40.03
C THR A 868 -76.21 -19.39 -40.56
N PRO A 869 -75.75 -18.22 -41.12
CA PRO A 869 -74.40 -17.92 -41.63
C PRO A 869 -73.83 -16.47 -41.55
N ILE A 870 -72.54 -16.34 -41.93
CA ILE A 870 -71.88 -15.16 -42.54
C ILE A 870 -71.63 -13.90 -41.66
N SER A 871 -70.57 -13.16 -42.03
CA SER A 871 -70.16 -11.81 -41.59
C SER A 871 -69.46 -11.67 -40.23
N THR A 872 -68.15 -11.41 -40.27
CA THR A 872 -67.36 -10.86 -39.16
C THR A 872 -66.56 -9.63 -39.60
N HIS A 873 -67.27 -8.51 -39.73
CA HIS A 873 -66.67 -7.19 -39.93
C HIS A 873 -67.21 -6.22 -38.89
N HIS A 874 -66.42 -5.91 -37.85
CA HIS A 874 -65.73 -4.61 -37.76
C HIS A 874 -65.01 -4.34 -36.42
N LEU A 875 -63.72 -3.95 -36.52
CA LEU A 875 -63.04 -2.81 -35.85
C LEU A 875 -62.93 -2.82 -34.29
N LYS A 876 -61.86 -2.31 -33.65
CA LYS A 876 -60.60 -1.64 -34.07
C LYS A 876 -59.58 -1.73 -32.90
N PRO A 877 -58.25 -1.63 -33.11
CA PRO A 877 -57.54 -0.48 -33.72
C PRO A 877 -56.71 -0.88 -34.96
N GLN A 878 -56.78 -0.20 -36.12
CA GLN A 878 -56.32 1.17 -36.41
C GLN A 878 -54.86 1.38 -35.95
N ALA A 879 -53.85 0.88 -36.69
CA ALA A 879 -53.31 1.39 -37.97
C ALA A 879 -52.51 2.71 -37.79
N GLN A 880 -51.42 2.99 -38.50
CA GLN A 880 -51.02 2.70 -39.90
C GLN A 880 -49.48 2.44 -39.97
N SER A 881 -48.85 1.95 -41.05
CA SER A 881 -49.26 1.38 -42.36
C SER A 881 -48.16 0.47 -42.91
N GLN A 882 -48.51 -0.52 -43.75
CA GLN A 882 -47.57 -1.15 -44.68
C GLN A 882 -47.94 -0.75 -46.12
N GLN A 883 -46.98 -0.22 -46.88
CA GLN A 883 -47.03 -0.18 -48.34
C GLN A 883 -45.61 -0.35 -48.92
N HIS A 884 -45.52 -1.06 -50.05
CA HIS A 884 -44.37 -1.20 -50.95
C HIS A 884 -42.96 -1.25 -50.32
N ARG A 885 -42.55 -2.45 -49.87
CA ARG A 885 -41.15 -2.87 -50.07
C ARG A 885 -41.02 -3.48 -51.46
N SER A 886 -40.39 -2.75 -52.38
CA SER A 886 -39.98 -3.27 -53.67
C SER A 886 -38.86 -4.32 -53.52
N PHE A 887 -38.61 -5.08 -54.58
CA PHE A 887 -37.47 -6.00 -54.68
C PHE A 887 -36.14 -5.22 -54.72
N TYR A 888 -35.65 -4.79 -53.56
CA TYR A 888 -34.22 -4.60 -53.40
C TYR A 888 -33.55 -5.97 -53.39
N LYS A 889 -33.01 -6.38 -54.54
CA LYS A 889 -31.92 -7.37 -54.56
C LYS A 889 -30.89 -6.92 -53.52
N PRO A 890 -30.39 -7.79 -52.64
CA PRO A 890 -29.23 -7.41 -51.84
C PRO A 890 -28.12 -7.04 -52.81
N LYS A 891 -27.63 -5.80 -52.74
CA LYS A 891 -26.31 -5.52 -53.30
C LYS A 891 -25.36 -6.46 -52.57
N ALA A 892 -24.71 -7.35 -53.32
CA ALA A 892 -23.66 -8.17 -52.76
C ALA A 892 -22.68 -7.23 -52.06
N SER A 893 -22.46 -7.47 -50.76
CA SER A 893 -21.30 -6.88 -50.11
C SER A 893 -20.08 -7.33 -50.91
N PRO A 894 -19.08 -6.47 -51.15
CA PRO A 894 -17.80 -6.98 -51.65
C PRO A 894 -17.36 -8.08 -50.68
N PRO A 895 -16.81 -9.22 -51.18
CA PRO A 895 -16.35 -10.27 -50.30
C PRO A 895 -15.32 -9.68 -49.35
N VAL A 896 -15.65 -9.61 -48.06
CA VAL A 896 -14.66 -9.27 -47.03
C VAL A 896 -13.68 -10.43 -47.04
N GLU A 897 -12.47 -10.17 -47.54
CA GLU A 897 -11.44 -11.16 -47.80
C GLU A 897 -11.28 -12.06 -46.58
N SER A 898 -11.68 -13.33 -46.70
CA SER A 898 -11.57 -14.31 -45.60
C SER A 898 -10.12 -14.50 -45.16
N GLU A 899 -9.19 -14.32 -46.11
CA GLU A 899 -7.75 -14.22 -45.90
C GLU A 899 -7.37 -13.12 -44.90
N SER A 900 -8.07 -11.98 -44.86
CA SER A 900 -7.76 -10.89 -43.91
C SER A 900 -8.07 -11.25 -42.45
N TYR A 901 -9.15 -12.02 -42.22
CA TYR A 901 -9.54 -12.52 -40.90
C TYR A 901 -8.68 -13.72 -40.50
N ASN A 902 -8.39 -14.62 -41.44
CA ASN A 902 -7.51 -15.78 -41.22
C ASN A 902 -6.06 -15.35 -40.94
N ALA A 903 -5.50 -14.39 -41.70
CA ALA A 903 -4.16 -13.85 -41.43
C ALA A 903 -4.08 -13.04 -40.11
N LEU A 904 -5.21 -12.54 -39.59
CA LEU A 904 -5.30 -12.02 -38.23
C LEU A 904 -5.24 -13.13 -37.19
N LEU A 905 -5.98 -14.23 -37.39
CA LEU A 905 -5.91 -15.46 -36.59
C LEU A 905 -4.51 -16.08 -36.59
N ASP A 906 -3.83 -16.17 -37.74
CA ASP A 906 -2.45 -16.66 -37.84
C ASP A 906 -1.48 -15.78 -37.04
N SER A 907 -1.72 -14.46 -37.00
CA SER A 907 -0.96 -13.53 -36.15
C SER A 907 -1.26 -13.66 -34.65
N TRP A 908 -2.28 -14.43 -34.26
CA TRP A 908 -2.58 -14.81 -32.88
C TRP A 908 -1.92 -16.14 -32.48
N TYR A 909 -1.69 -17.06 -33.44
CA TYR A 909 -1.04 -18.36 -33.19
C TYR A 909 0.49 -18.29 -32.98
N GLN A 910 1.11 -17.13 -33.17
CA GLN A 910 2.56 -16.96 -33.02
C GLN A 910 3.06 -17.02 -31.56
N LEU A 911 2.23 -16.62 -30.58
CA LEU A 911 2.62 -16.67 -29.16
C LEU A 911 2.33 -18.04 -28.56
N LYS A 912 3.39 -18.83 -28.36
CA LYS A 912 3.33 -20.14 -27.69
C LYS A 912 3.61 -20.02 -26.18
N PRO A 913 2.94 -20.80 -25.31
CA PRO A 913 3.18 -20.85 -23.87
C PRO A 913 4.46 -21.65 -23.56
N THR A 914 5.61 -21.04 -23.82
CA THR A 914 6.93 -21.71 -23.81
C THR A 914 8.07 -20.74 -23.50
N GLY A 915 9.06 -21.19 -22.71
CA GLY A 915 10.31 -20.47 -22.45
C GLY A 915 10.22 -19.51 -21.26
N LYS A 916 11.37 -18.95 -20.84
CA LYS A 916 11.60 -18.33 -19.51
C LYS A 916 10.46 -17.48 -18.93
N LEU A 917 9.84 -16.64 -19.74
CA LEU A 917 8.71 -15.80 -19.29
C LEU A 917 7.46 -16.62 -18.96
N TRP A 918 7.15 -17.65 -19.77
CA TRP A 918 6.08 -18.60 -19.47
C TRP A 918 6.45 -19.51 -18.28
N ASP A 919 7.70 -19.97 -18.21
CA ASP A 919 8.19 -20.80 -17.10
C ASP A 919 7.99 -20.09 -15.75
N LEU A 920 8.24 -18.76 -15.71
CA LEU A 920 7.94 -17.90 -14.56
C LEU A 920 6.43 -17.74 -14.31
N CYS A 921 5.61 -17.59 -15.37
CA CYS A 921 4.15 -17.56 -15.25
C CYS A 921 3.60 -18.86 -14.63
N GLU A 922 4.15 -20.02 -14.98
CA GLU A 922 3.77 -21.30 -14.36
C GLU A 922 4.31 -21.46 -12.95
N GLN A 923 5.54 -21.03 -12.67
CA GLN A 923 6.12 -21.07 -11.33
C GLN A 923 5.28 -20.25 -10.34
N ILE A 924 4.87 -19.02 -10.70
CA ILE A 924 3.92 -18.23 -9.91
C ILE A 924 2.54 -18.91 -9.89
N GLY A 925 2.12 -19.51 -11.00
CA GLY A 925 0.85 -20.23 -11.15
C GLY A 925 0.64 -21.37 -10.16
N ARG A 926 1.69 -22.09 -9.75
CA ARG A 926 1.64 -23.17 -8.74
C ARG A 926 1.04 -22.72 -7.41
N TYR A 927 1.27 -21.46 -7.04
CA TYR A 927 0.87 -20.87 -5.77
C TYR A 927 -0.53 -20.23 -5.79
N ARG A 928 -1.21 -20.20 -6.94
CA ARG A 928 -2.53 -19.57 -7.08
C ARG A 928 -3.68 -20.50 -6.68
N ARG A 929 -4.78 -19.92 -6.19
CA ARG A 929 -6.09 -20.60 -6.18
C ARG A 929 -6.47 -20.91 -7.62
N GLU A 930 -6.53 -22.20 -7.97
CA GLU A 930 -6.92 -22.62 -9.32
C GLU A 930 -8.32 -22.09 -9.68
N GLY A 931 -8.43 -21.49 -10.87
CA GLY A 931 -9.71 -21.36 -11.56
C GLY A 931 -10.30 -22.74 -11.90
N LYS A 932 -11.56 -22.78 -12.34
CA LYS A 932 -12.31 -24.05 -12.53
C LYS A 932 -11.66 -25.06 -13.50
N ASN A 933 -10.82 -24.60 -14.42
CA ASN A 933 -10.51 -25.33 -15.66
C ASN A 933 -9.05 -25.84 -15.75
N ARG A 934 -8.42 -26.26 -14.64
CA ARG A 934 -7.02 -26.80 -14.70
C ARG A 934 -6.89 -28.10 -15.52
N ARG A 935 -7.99 -28.83 -15.77
CA ARG A 935 -7.99 -29.98 -16.71
C ARG A 935 -7.52 -29.60 -18.11
N ASP A 936 -7.71 -28.33 -18.51
CA ASP A 936 -7.43 -27.83 -19.85
C ASP A 936 -6.26 -26.83 -19.85
N THR A 937 -5.22 -27.07 -19.03
CA THR A 937 -4.13 -26.10 -18.76
C THR A 937 -3.55 -25.47 -20.04
N ASN A 938 -3.31 -26.26 -21.09
CA ASN A 938 -2.81 -25.75 -22.38
C ASN A 938 -3.82 -24.85 -23.12
N ALA A 939 -5.12 -25.15 -23.06
CA ALA A 939 -6.15 -24.33 -23.68
C ALA A 939 -6.35 -23.01 -22.94
N VAL A 940 -6.28 -23.03 -21.60
CA VAL A 940 -6.25 -21.82 -20.77
C VAL A 940 -5.01 -20.97 -21.10
N ALA A 941 -3.83 -21.58 -21.22
CA ALA A 941 -2.60 -20.88 -21.61
C ALA A 941 -2.73 -20.17 -22.97
N VAL A 942 -3.21 -20.86 -24.01
CA VAL A 942 -3.44 -20.28 -25.34
C VAL A 942 -4.50 -19.17 -25.31
N ARG A 943 -5.60 -19.34 -24.55
CA ARG A 943 -6.62 -18.30 -24.36
C ARG A 943 -6.03 -17.04 -23.72
N VAL A 944 -5.28 -17.20 -22.64
CA VAL A 944 -4.65 -16.11 -21.89
C VAL A 944 -3.68 -15.32 -22.77
N LEU A 945 -2.86 -16.00 -23.60
CA LEU A 945 -1.96 -15.36 -24.56
C LEU A 945 -2.72 -14.63 -25.68
N ARG A 946 -3.81 -15.22 -26.21
CA ARG A 946 -4.69 -14.56 -27.19
C ARG A 946 -5.32 -13.29 -26.63
N LEU A 947 -5.79 -13.31 -25.39
CA LEU A 947 -6.35 -12.13 -24.71
C LEU A 947 -5.29 -11.07 -24.44
N ALA A 948 -4.08 -11.43 -24.05
CA ALA A 948 -2.95 -10.49 -23.94
C ALA A 948 -2.62 -9.85 -25.31
N ARG A 949 -2.71 -10.61 -26.40
CA ARG A 949 -2.51 -10.12 -27.78
C ARG A 949 -3.63 -9.20 -28.28
N ILE A 950 -4.85 -9.34 -27.76
CA ILE A 950 -5.93 -8.36 -28.00
C ILE A 950 -5.64 -7.08 -27.18
N ALA A 951 -5.26 -7.22 -25.90
CA ALA A 951 -4.92 -6.09 -25.04
C ALA A 951 -3.67 -5.30 -25.52
N SER A 952 -2.74 -5.90 -26.28
CA SER A 952 -1.62 -5.16 -26.91
C SER A 952 -2.08 -4.18 -27.99
N GLN A 953 -3.23 -4.43 -28.63
CA GLN A 953 -3.81 -3.58 -29.68
C GLN A 953 -4.65 -2.43 -29.11
N TRP A 954 -5.00 -2.50 -27.82
CA TRP A 954 -5.78 -1.47 -27.15
C TRP A 954 -4.97 -0.17 -27.04
N THR A 955 -5.42 0.88 -27.73
CA THR A 955 -4.89 2.24 -27.64
C THR A 955 -5.90 3.15 -26.95
N ASP A 956 -5.43 3.95 -25.99
CA ASP A 956 -6.24 5.04 -25.44
C ASP A 956 -6.67 5.98 -26.58
N GLY A 957 -7.97 6.19 -26.77
CA GLY A 957 -8.55 7.13 -27.74
C GLY A 957 -8.27 8.62 -27.45
N SER A 958 -7.23 8.91 -26.64
CA SER A 958 -6.81 10.23 -26.18
C SER A 958 -5.28 10.43 -26.29
N GLY A 959 -4.57 9.59 -27.06
CA GLY A 959 -3.11 9.64 -27.23
C GLY A 959 -2.69 9.90 -28.68
N SER A 960 -2.30 11.15 -28.98
CA SER A 960 -1.41 11.54 -30.10
C SER A 960 -1.65 10.94 -31.50
N SER A 961 -2.91 10.75 -31.93
CA SER A 961 -3.22 10.63 -33.36
C SER A 961 -3.18 12.01 -34.03
N GLY A 962 -2.37 12.19 -35.07
CA GLY A 962 -2.40 13.40 -35.89
C GLY A 962 -3.78 13.62 -36.57
N PRO A 963 -4.13 14.84 -37.01
CA PRO A 963 -5.53 15.24 -37.23
C PRO A 963 -6.36 14.49 -38.29
N ASN A 964 -5.77 13.57 -39.06
CA ASN A 964 -6.39 12.97 -40.24
C ASN A 964 -6.75 11.47 -40.15
N ASP A 965 -6.33 10.71 -39.14
CA ASP A 965 -6.65 9.27 -39.10
C ASP A 965 -8.11 8.99 -38.64
N ARG A 966 -9.00 8.81 -39.61
CA ARG A 966 -10.41 8.43 -39.40
C ARG A 966 -10.59 7.01 -38.86
N ASN A 967 -9.63 6.09 -39.05
CA ASN A 967 -9.77 4.69 -38.62
C ASN A 967 -9.63 4.52 -37.10
N SER A 968 -8.89 5.43 -36.44
CA SER A 968 -8.73 5.49 -34.98
C SER A 968 -10.08 5.38 -34.22
N LYS A 969 -11.08 6.16 -34.64
CA LYS A 969 -12.41 6.23 -34.01
C LYS A 969 -13.27 4.98 -34.19
N GLN A 970 -12.90 4.10 -35.14
CA GLN A 970 -13.62 2.86 -35.40
C GLN A 970 -13.01 1.67 -34.65
N ARG A 971 -11.69 1.71 -34.36
CA ARG A 971 -11.04 0.77 -33.44
C ARG A 971 -11.41 1.01 -31.97
N ALA A 972 -11.63 2.26 -31.56
CA ALA A 972 -12.07 2.61 -30.20
C ALA A 972 -13.56 2.26 -29.89
N LYS A 973 -14.20 1.43 -30.72
CA LYS A 973 -15.59 0.97 -30.58
C LYS A 973 -15.73 -0.56 -30.55
N ILE A 974 -14.60 -1.28 -30.48
CA ILE A 974 -14.47 -2.72 -30.32
C ILE A 974 -13.73 -2.97 -29.00
#